data_AF-A0A938G3S8-F1
#
_entry.id   AF-A0A938G3S8-F1
#
_cell.length_a   1.000
_cell.length_b   1.000
_cell.length_c   1.000
_cell.angle_alpha   90.00
_cell.angle_beta   90.00
_cell.angle_gamma   90.00
#
_symmetry.space_group_name_H-M   'P 1'
#
loop_
_entity.id
_entity.type
_entity.pdbx_description
1 polymer ?
#
loop_
_entity_poly.entity_id
_entity_poly.type
_entity_poly.pdbx_seq_one_letter_code
_entity_poly.pdbx_strand_id
1 'polypeptide(L)'
;MSAVAAGADLSSRAHPLDPLSKGELESLIAGLRDQGVIDQRHLIAVVQLEEPSKATLARFRLGESVERAARVTLLDRSSGEVSEVVVTVSGRVVSNRIIAGAKAPILSTESEMAIAAAKRDARVIEALRSRGITDVETVRMETWPIGAQIPKYLDDGRRIIWTPMWHQPTPAANFYAHPISGLHAIVDLDSGEVVAVENEQQIAVPQTPGPYRQSQTGAGVALKPLEIKQPAGVSFSIDGHSVKWERWNFNIGFCQREGLVIHDVWFDDAGEMRKIAHRMSIAELVIPYGDPSQGAYRKNAFDTGEFGLGNYTNSLTLGCDCLGEIVYLDVAVATPNGIVREIKNAICTHEEDFGILWKHVDVDGNVEVRRGRRLVVSSIVTINNYEYGYFWYFYQDGSIEFEAKLTGIVLTLADHLGTEHGSATELEPGLWAPYHQHILCARLDLDIDGGADEAAGVRNTVVEVDSFAHEMGPKNVYGGAYETSEKVLRREGEARRVVDPFKSRFWKIINPGRKNHIGKPVGYKLLSGHTTYPLAKPESRIGRRAGFMYHHLWVTPNRADERYPAGDYPYQHPGGAGLPEWTRADREIENTDVVLWHVFGTNHIPRAEDWPVMPVERTGFHLKPSGFFSRNPGIDVAPAPKACH
;
A
#
# COMPACT_ATOMS: atom_id res chain seq x y z
N MET A 1 28.04 -12.47 20.79
CA MET A 1 27.45 -13.61 21.53
C MET A 1 27.18 -13.18 22.96
N SER A 2 25.91 -12.95 23.30
CA SER A 2 25.37 -13.18 24.64
C SER A 2 23.88 -13.43 24.44
N ALA A 3 23.50 -14.70 24.56
CA ALA A 3 22.12 -15.15 24.50
C ALA A 3 21.46 -14.74 25.82
N VAL A 4 20.50 -13.82 25.76
CA VAL A 4 19.62 -13.52 26.89
C VAL A 4 18.41 -14.45 26.79
N ALA A 5 18.22 -15.19 27.89
CA ALA A 5 17.26 -16.24 28.14
C ALA A 5 15.85 -16.03 27.53
N ALA A 6 15.45 -17.01 26.72
CA ALA A 6 14.07 -17.31 26.40
C ALA A 6 13.36 -17.88 27.66
N GLY A 7 12.15 -17.40 27.96
CA GLY A 7 11.28 -18.03 28.95
C GLY A 7 10.48 -17.11 29.88
N ALA A 8 10.21 -15.86 29.52
CA ALA A 8 9.17 -15.06 30.19
C ALA A 8 7.97 -14.90 29.23
N ASP A 9 6.78 -15.19 29.75
CA ASP A 9 5.47 -15.17 29.10
C ASP A 9 5.28 -13.96 28.15
N LEU A 10 5.48 -14.19 26.85
CA LEU A 10 5.37 -13.19 25.78
C LEU A 10 3.96 -12.60 25.66
N SER A 11 2.93 -13.22 26.26
CA SER A 11 1.55 -12.70 26.21
C SER A 11 1.33 -11.51 27.14
N SER A 12 2.14 -11.34 28.20
CA SER A 12 1.95 -10.32 29.23
C SER A 12 2.57 -8.94 28.92
N ARG A 13 3.25 -8.79 27.77
CA ARG A 13 3.97 -7.55 27.38
C ARG A 13 3.61 -6.99 26.00
N ALA A 14 2.71 -7.63 25.25
CA ALA A 14 2.35 -7.17 23.91
C ALA A 14 1.64 -5.81 23.97
N HIS A 15 2.07 -4.87 23.13
CA HIS A 15 1.35 -3.62 22.95
C HIS A 15 0.01 -3.92 22.23
N PRO A 16 -1.11 -3.22 22.54
CA PRO A 16 -2.40 -3.48 21.91
C PRO A 16 -2.42 -3.33 20.39
N LEU A 17 -1.47 -2.59 19.84
CA LEU A 17 -1.28 -2.36 18.40
C LEU A 17 -0.20 -3.25 17.75
N ASP A 18 0.45 -4.13 18.51
CA ASP A 18 1.35 -5.11 17.91
C ASP A 18 0.57 -5.96 16.88
N PRO A 19 1.18 -6.43 15.79
CA PRO A 19 0.55 -7.45 14.93
C PRO A 19 0.22 -8.71 15.72
N LEU A 20 -0.77 -9.47 15.26
CA LEU A 20 -1.05 -10.78 15.85
C LEU A 20 0.16 -11.69 15.63
N SER A 21 0.69 -12.25 16.72
CA SER A 21 1.79 -13.20 16.65
C SER A 21 1.34 -14.51 16.02
N LYS A 22 2.30 -15.33 15.59
CA LYS A 22 2.02 -16.69 15.10
C LYS A 22 1.17 -17.49 16.09
N GLY A 23 1.53 -17.47 17.38
CA GLY A 23 0.81 -18.21 18.42
C GLY A 23 -0.62 -17.71 18.65
N GLU A 24 -0.85 -16.40 18.56
CA GLU A 24 -2.19 -15.82 18.65
C GLU A 24 -3.06 -16.21 17.45
N LEU A 25 -2.50 -16.17 16.23
CA LEU A 25 -3.20 -16.62 15.02
C LEU A 25 -3.53 -18.12 15.09
N GLU A 26 -2.61 -18.97 15.53
CA GLU A 26 -2.85 -20.41 15.69
C GLU A 26 -3.96 -20.66 16.73
N SER A 27 -3.91 -19.95 17.87
CA SER A 27 -4.89 -20.10 18.95
C SER A 27 -6.29 -19.65 18.54
N LEU A 28 -6.43 -18.50 17.88
CA LEU A 28 -7.74 -18.02 17.46
C LEU A 28 -8.33 -18.86 16.32
N ILE A 29 -7.51 -19.36 15.40
CA ILE A 29 -7.99 -20.26 14.32
C ILE A 29 -8.43 -21.61 14.90
N ALA A 30 -7.71 -22.15 15.88
CA ALA A 30 -8.16 -23.32 16.64
C ALA A 30 -9.49 -23.04 17.34
N GLY A 31 -9.63 -21.89 18.00
CA GLY A 31 -10.88 -21.45 18.63
C GLY A 31 -12.06 -21.37 17.66
N LEU A 32 -11.86 -20.86 16.43
CA LEU A 32 -12.90 -20.85 15.40
C LEU A 32 -13.37 -22.26 15.02
N ARG A 33 -12.45 -23.24 14.97
CA ARG A 33 -12.77 -24.66 14.69
C ARG A 33 -13.51 -25.28 15.87
N ASP A 34 -13.02 -25.09 17.08
CA ASP A 34 -13.58 -25.68 18.30
C ASP A 34 -15.00 -25.16 18.60
N GLN A 35 -15.26 -23.89 18.28
CA GLN A 35 -16.59 -23.28 18.38
C GLN A 35 -17.52 -23.63 17.22
N GLY A 36 -17.06 -24.42 16.24
CA GLY A 36 -17.84 -24.81 15.06
C GLY A 36 -18.15 -23.66 14.10
N VAL A 37 -17.39 -22.56 14.17
CA VAL A 37 -17.54 -21.42 13.25
C VAL A 37 -16.95 -21.74 11.88
N ILE A 38 -15.85 -22.50 11.85
CA ILE A 38 -15.24 -22.99 10.61
C ILE A 38 -15.10 -24.51 10.61
N ASP A 39 -15.25 -25.09 9.43
CA ASP A 39 -15.02 -26.50 9.12
C ASP A 39 -14.32 -26.60 7.74
N GLN A 40 -14.31 -27.78 7.13
CA GLN A 40 -13.64 -28.00 5.83
C GLN A 40 -14.24 -27.22 4.66
N ARG A 41 -15.47 -26.69 4.79
CA ARG A 41 -16.10 -25.91 3.73
C ARG A 41 -15.70 -24.44 3.76
N HIS A 42 -15.12 -23.97 4.86
CA HIS A 42 -14.77 -22.58 5.05
C HIS A 42 -13.33 -22.29 4.63
N LEU A 43 -13.11 -21.17 3.96
CA LEU A 43 -11.79 -20.59 3.75
C LEU A 43 -11.64 -19.29 4.54
N ILE A 44 -10.46 -19.07 5.10
CA ILE A 44 -10.09 -17.82 5.77
C ILE A 44 -9.57 -16.85 4.71
N ALA A 45 -10.35 -15.84 4.38
CA ALA A 45 -9.98 -14.89 3.34
C ALA A 45 -8.96 -13.86 3.85
N VAL A 46 -9.20 -13.31 5.04
CA VAL A 46 -8.33 -12.29 5.66
C VAL A 46 -8.42 -12.42 7.18
N VAL A 47 -7.29 -12.33 7.88
CA VAL A 47 -7.21 -12.17 9.33
C VAL A 47 -6.51 -10.85 9.64
N GLN A 48 -7.15 -10.02 10.46
CA GLN A 48 -6.62 -8.71 10.86
C GLN A 48 -6.76 -8.57 12.36
N LEU A 49 -5.80 -7.89 12.99
CA LEU A 49 -5.99 -7.41 14.35
C LEU A 49 -7.29 -6.56 14.38
N GLU A 50 -8.19 -6.86 15.30
CA GLU A 50 -9.26 -5.91 15.62
C GLU A 50 -8.62 -4.80 16.45
N GLU A 51 -8.13 -3.78 15.74
CA GLU A 51 -7.38 -2.67 16.33
C GLU A 51 -8.19 -2.04 17.50
N PRO A 52 -7.55 -1.75 18.64
CA PRO A 52 -8.23 -1.14 19.78
C PRO A 52 -8.74 0.26 19.40
N SER A 53 -9.88 0.65 19.97
CA SER A 53 -10.38 2.03 19.80
C SER A 53 -9.39 3.06 20.34
N LYS A 54 -9.42 4.30 19.83
CA LYS A 54 -8.64 5.43 20.38
C LYS A 54 -8.85 5.57 21.90
N ALA A 55 -10.06 5.35 22.39
CA ALA A 55 -10.38 5.37 23.82
C ALA A 55 -9.71 4.25 24.62
N THR A 56 -9.64 3.04 24.06
CA THR A 56 -8.95 1.91 24.67
C THR A 56 -7.45 2.18 24.73
N LEU A 57 -6.86 2.68 23.63
CA LEU A 57 -5.44 2.97 23.55
C LEU A 57 -5.03 4.12 24.50
N ALA A 58 -5.81 5.20 24.60
CA ALA A 58 -5.54 6.31 25.51
C ALA A 58 -5.49 5.88 26.99
N ARG A 59 -6.28 4.86 27.36
CA ARG A 59 -6.34 4.33 28.74
C ARG A 59 -5.27 3.29 29.03
N PHE A 60 -4.74 2.63 28.00
CA PHE A 60 -3.75 1.59 28.14
C PHE A 60 -2.49 2.10 28.85
N ARG A 61 -1.97 1.30 29.77
CA ARG A 61 -0.65 1.50 30.37
C ARG A 61 0.21 0.26 30.13
N LEU A 62 1.49 0.48 29.83
CA LEU A 62 2.42 -0.61 29.57
C LEU A 62 2.44 -1.60 30.76
N GLY A 63 2.24 -2.88 30.47
CA GLY A 63 2.14 -3.95 31.48
C GLY A 63 0.72 -4.30 31.91
N GLU A 64 -0.29 -3.55 31.48
CA GLU A 64 -1.70 -3.98 31.56
C GLU A 64 -1.99 -5.03 30.48
N SER A 65 -2.88 -5.99 30.77
CA SER A 65 -3.37 -6.91 29.76
C SER A 65 -4.57 -6.29 29.03
N VAL A 66 -4.54 -6.34 27.70
CA VAL A 66 -5.70 -6.02 26.85
C VAL A 66 -6.15 -7.31 26.18
N GLU A 67 -7.45 -7.60 26.21
CA GLU A 67 -7.99 -8.71 25.45
C GLU A 67 -7.86 -8.39 23.95
N ARG A 68 -6.90 -9.04 23.30
CA ARG A 68 -6.67 -8.90 21.86
C ARG A 68 -7.66 -9.77 21.10
N ALA A 69 -8.09 -9.28 19.95
CA ALA A 69 -9.01 -9.98 19.07
C ALA A 69 -8.59 -9.79 17.60
N ALA A 70 -9.13 -10.65 16.75
CA ALA A 70 -8.98 -10.58 15.32
C ALA A 70 -10.35 -10.45 14.67
N ARG A 71 -10.41 -9.65 13.60
CA ARG A 71 -11.46 -9.70 12.60
C ARG A 71 -11.05 -10.67 11.51
N VAL A 72 -11.91 -11.65 11.26
CA VAL A 72 -11.68 -12.74 10.32
C VAL A 72 -12.78 -12.70 9.27
N THR A 73 -12.39 -12.52 8.01
CA THR A 73 -13.29 -12.70 6.87
C THR A 73 -13.26 -14.16 6.46
N LEU A 74 -14.43 -14.81 6.43
CA LEU A 74 -14.60 -16.19 6.03
C LEU A 74 -15.41 -16.27 4.74
N LEU A 75 -15.08 -17.25 3.92
CA LEU A 75 -15.85 -17.67 2.74
C LEU A 75 -16.39 -19.08 2.99
N ASP A 76 -17.70 -19.27 2.96
CA ASP A 76 -18.33 -20.59 2.91
C ASP A 76 -18.39 -21.06 1.46
N ARG A 77 -17.57 -22.05 1.07
CA ARG A 77 -17.51 -22.54 -0.31
C ARG A 77 -18.78 -23.25 -0.77
N SER A 78 -19.64 -23.68 0.15
CA SER A 78 -20.86 -24.40 -0.20
C SER A 78 -21.99 -23.46 -0.63
N SER A 79 -22.00 -22.23 -0.12
CA SER A 79 -23.01 -21.21 -0.43
C SER A 79 -22.45 -19.98 -1.17
N GLY A 80 -21.13 -19.79 -1.17
CA GLY A 80 -20.48 -18.56 -1.63
C GLY A 80 -20.64 -17.39 -0.67
N GLU A 81 -21.22 -17.61 0.52
CA GLU A 81 -21.46 -16.56 1.51
C GLU A 81 -20.16 -16.10 2.18
N VAL A 82 -20.08 -14.79 2.42
CA VAL A 82 -19.00 -14.16 3.16
C VAL A 82 -19.50 -13.77 4.55
N SER A 83 -18.71 -14.06 5.58
CA SER A 83 -18.98 -13.60 6.94
C SER A 83 -17.77 -12.90 7.55
N GLU A 84 -18.03 -11.94 8.44
CA GLU A 84 -17.03 -11.34 9.31
C GLU A 84 -17.23 -11.87 10.73
N VAL A 85 -16.16 -12.40 11.31
CA VAL A 85 -16.13 -12.92 12.67
C VAL A 85 -15.11 -12.14 13.48
N VAL A 86 -15.52 -11.60 14.62
CA VAL A 86 -14.57 -11.08 15.61
C VAL A 86 -14.34 -12.16 16.65
N VAL A 87 -13.09 -12.59 16.83
CA VAL A 87 -12.69 -13.66 17.73
C VAL A 87 -11.51 -13.21 18.58
N THR A 88 -11.56 -13.45 19.90
CA THR A 88 -10.43 -13.14 20.78
C THR A 88 -9.27 -14.09 20.54
N VAL A 89 -8.06 -13.71 20.93
CA VAL A 89 -6.88 -14.60 20.87
C VAL A 89 -7.05 -15.88 21.70
N SER A 90 -7.93 -15.86 22.70
CA SER A 90 -8.33 -17.02 23.51
C SER A 90 -9.37 -17.93 22.83
N GLY A 91 -9.81 -17.61 21.60
CA GLY A 91 -10.75 -18.41 20.83
C GLY A 91 -12.23 -18.12 21.10
N ARG A 92 -12.55 -17.08 21.88
CA ARG A 92 -13.94 -16.68 22.15
C ARG A 92 -14.49 -15.85 21.00
N VAL A 93 -15.57 -16.30 20.39
CA VAL A 93 -16.27 -15.56 19.34
C VAL A 93 -17.05 -14.40 19.97
N VAL A 94 -16.73 -13.18 19.54
CA VAL A 94 -17.36 -11.93 20.00
C VAL A 94 -18.55 -11.59 19.12
N SER A 95 -18.40 -11.74 17.80
CA SER A 95 -19.48 -11.53 16.84
C SER A 95 -19.26 -12.38 15.58
N ASN A 96 -20.34 -12.72 14.90
CA ASN A 96 -20.34 -13.39 13.60
C ASN A 96 -21.48 -12.81 12.77
N ARG A 97 -21.17 -12.24 11.61
CA ARG A 97 -22.14 -11.56 10.74
C ARG A 97 -21.92 -11.96 9.29
N ILE A 98 -22.98 -12.42 8.62
CA ILE A 98 -23.00 -12.59 7.16
C ILE A 98 -23.02 -11.22 6.49
N ILE A 99 -22.16 -11.02 5.50
CA ILE A 99 -22.09 -9.81 4.69
C ILE A 99 -22.84 -10.05 3.38
N ALA A 100 -24.11 -9.64 3.35
CA ALA A 100 -24.99 -9.89 2.21
C ALA A 100 -24.42 -9.30 0.91
N GLY A 101 -24.32 -10.12 -0.13
CA GLY A 101 -23.86 -9.71 -1.46
C GLY A 101 -22.36 -9.46 -1.59
N ALA A 102 -21.58 -9.63 -0.52
CA ALA A 102 -20.12 -9.53 -0.60
C ALA A 102 -19.51 -10.72 -1.33
N LYS A 103 -18.39 -10.47 -2.00
CA LYS A 103 -17.53 -11.49 -2.57
C LYS A 103 -16.16 -11.40 -1.90
N ALA A 104 -15.68 -12.53 -1.40
CA ALA A 104 -14.37 -12.59 -0.78
C ALA A 104 -13.27 -12.20 -1.78
N PRO A 105 -12.15 -11.62 -1.30
CA PRO A 105 -10.93 -11.50 -2.09
C PRO A 105 -10.53 -12.83 -2.74
N ILE A 106 -9.74 -12.75 -3.81
CA ILE A 106 -9.19 -13.92 -4.50
C ILE A 106 -8.16 -14.58 -3.58
N LEU A 107 -8.36 -15.87 -3.30
CA LEU A 107 -7.51 -16.62 -2.39
C LEU A 107 -6.47 -17.44 -3.16
N SER A 108 -5.28 -17.63 -2.60
CA SER A 108 -4.21 -18.40 -3.25
C SER A 108 -4.63 -19.83 -3.60
N THR A 109 -5.42 -20.47 -2.73
CA THR A 109 -5.99 -21.80 -2.98
C THR A 109 -7.00 -21.82 -4.13
N GLU A 110 -7.75 -20.74 -4.31
CA GLU A 110 -8.68 -20.56 -5.44
C GLU A 110 -7.90 -20.33 -6.74
N SER A 111 -6.80 -19.55 -6.69
CA SER A 111 -5.90 -19.35 -7.83
C SER A 111 -5.25 -20.65 -8.30
N GLU A 112 -4.71 -21.46 -7.37
CA GLU A 112 -4.13 -22.76 -7.66
C GLU A 112 -5.15 -23.71 -8.31
N MET A 113 -6.37 -23.75 -7.76
CA MET A 113 -7.48 -24.52 -8.29
C MET A 113 -7.84 -24.07 -9.72
N ALA A 114 -7.96 -22.77 -9.95
CA ALA A 114 -8.35 -22.23 -11.25
C ALA A 114 -7.30 -22.49 -12.34
N ILE A 115 -6.02 -22.35 -12.01
CA ILE A 115 -4.91 -22.71 -12.92
C ILE A 115 -4.96 -24.21 -13.25
N ALA A 116 -5.17 -25.07 -12.24
CA ALA A 116 -5.26 -26.51 -12.46
C ALA A 116 -6.47 -26.90 -13.32
N ALA A 117 -7.61 -26.21 -13.17
CA ALA A 117 -8.78 -26.40 -14.01
C ALA A 117 -8.50 -25.98 -15.46
N ALA A 118 -7.92 -24.80 -15.68
CA ALA A 118 -7.58 -24.30 -17.01
C ALA A 118 -6.59 -25.21 -17.75
N LYS A 119 -5.57 -25.75 -17.06
CA LYS A 119 -4.60 -26.68 -17.64
C LYS A 119 -5.20 -28.02 -18.10
N ARG A 120 -6.31 -28.46 -17.49
CA ARG A 120 -6.99 -29.72 -17.82
C ARG A 120 -8.12 -29.56 -18.85
N ASP A 121 -8.53 -28.34 -19.16
CA ASP A 121 -9.66 -28.10 -20.04
C ASP A 121 -9.31 -28.41 -21.51
N ALA A 122 -10.11 -29.25 -22.14
CA ALA A 122 -9.86 -29.71 -23.51
C ALA A 122 -9.88 -28.57 -24.54
N ARG A 123 -10.68 -27.51 -24.31
CA ARG A 123 -10.77 -26.36 -25.22
C ARG A 123 -9.51 -25.50 -25.13
N VAL A 124 -8.95 -25.34 -23.92
CA VAL A 124 -7.66 -24.67 -23.71
C VAL A 124 -6.54 -25.47 -24.38
N ILE A 125 -6.47 -26.77 -24.13
CA ILE A 125 -5.44 -27.65 -24.73
C ILE A 125 -5.50 -27.62 -26.26
N GLU A 126 -6.70 -27.66 -26.85
CA GLU A 126 -6.86 -27.57 -28.31
C GLU A 126 -6.42 -26.20 -28.84
N ALA A 127 -6.77 -25.12 -28.15
CA ALA A 127 -6.36 -23.77 -28.53
C ALA A 127 -4.84 -23.53 -28.41
N LEU A 128 -4.18 -24.21 -27.47
CA LEU A 128 -2.71 -24.21 -27.36
C LEU A 128 -2.08 -25.02 -28.51
N ARG A 129 -2.64 -26.20 -28.81
CA ARG A 129 -2.17 -27.05 -29.91
C ARG A 129 -2.27 -26.33 -31.25
N SER A 130 -3.35 -25.58 -31.50
CA SER A 130 -3.50 -24.79 -32.72
C SER A 130 -2.46 -23.66 -32.86
N ARG A 131 -1.79 -23.28 -31.76
CA ARG A 131 -0.69 -22.31 -31.71
C ARG A 131 0.69 -22.97 -31.68
N GLY A 132 0.76 -24.29 -31.91
CA GLY A 132 2.01 -25.06 -31.90
C GLY A 132 2.53 -25.42 -30.51
N ILE A 133 1.76 -25.18 -29.44
CA ILE A 133 2.13 -25.54 -28.06
C ILE A 133 1.46 -26.87 -27.73
N THR A 134 2.25 -27.95 -27.73
CA THR A 134 1.73 -29.32 -27.53
C THR A 134 1.79 -29.80 -26.09
N ASP A 135 2.54 -29.12 -25.23
CA ASP A 135 2.65 -29.39 -23.80
C ASP A 135 2.09 -28.22 -23.00
N VAL A 136 0.97 -28.44 -22.31
CA VAL A 136 0.34 -27.40 -21.47
C VAL A 136 1.18 -27.05 -20.25
N GLU A 137 2.10 -27.93 -19.83
CA GLU A 137 2.98 -27.66 -18.69
C GLU A 137 4.08 -26.64 -19.00
N THR A 138 4.36 -26.38 -20.29
CA THR A 138 5.21 -25.26 -20.70
C THR A 138 4.44 -23.93 -20.72
N VAL A 139 3.16 -23.90 -20.33
CA VAL A 139 2.37 -22.66 -20.24
C VAL A 139 2.28 -22.18 -18.80
N ARG A 140 2.69 -20.93 -18.57
CA ARG A 140 2.40 -20.21 -17.34
C ARG A 140 1.05 -19.54 -17.47
N MET A 141 0.18 -19.83 -16.50
CA MET A 141 -1.11 -19.20 -16.37
C MET A 141 -1.11 -18.47 -15.04
N GLU A 142 -1.57 -17.23 -15.05
CA GLU A 142 -1.83 -16.48 -13.83
C GLU A 142 -3.33 -16.37 -13.62
N THR A 143 -3.74 -15.83 -12.48
CA THR A 143 -5.15 -15.55 -12.21
C THR A 143 -5.35 -14.07 -11.97
N TRP A 144 -6.24 -13.47 -12.74
CA TRP A 144 -6.53 -12.04 -12.71
C TRP A 144 -8.01 -11.81 -12.43
N PRO A 145 -8.37 -10.84 -11.55
CA PRO A 145 -9.75 -10.44 -11.38
C PRO A 145 -10.29 -9.92 -12.71
N ILE A 146 -11.48 -10.38 -13.10
CA ILE A 146 -12.16 -9.87 -14.29
C ILE A 146 -12.79 -8.47 -14.05
N GLY A 147 -12.72 -7.97 -12.82
CA GLY A 147 -13.34 -6.74 -12.36
C GLY A 147 -14.87 -6.78 -12.53
N ALA A 148 -15.47 -5.64 -12.90
CA ALA A 148 -16.89 -5.56 -13.28
C ALA A 148 -17.11 -5.65 -14.81
N GLN A 149 -16.16 -6.24 -15.54
CA GLN A 149 -16.24 -6.45 -16.99
C GLN A 149 -16.53 -7.92 -17.32
N ILE A 150 -17.47 -8.49 -16.57
CA ILE A 150 -17.94 -9.87 -16.72
C ILE A 150 -18.70 -10.00 -18.05
N PRO A 151 -18.43 -11.03 -18.87
CA PRO A 151 -19.25 -11.30 -20.04
C PRO A 151 -20.72 -11.47 -19.64
N LYS A 152 -21.65 -10.82 -20.34
CA LYS A 152 -23.08 -10.76 -19.94
C LYS A 152 -23.72 -12.14 -19.72
N TYR A 153 -23.28 -13.16 -20.45
CA TYR A 153 -23.79 -14.53 -20.32
C TYR A 153 -23.24 -15.28 -19.09
N LEU A 154 -22.26 -14.70 -18.38
CA LEU A 154 -21.67 -15.16 -17.12
C LEU A 154 -21.96 -14.21 -15.94
N ASP A 155 -22.66 -13.09 -16.18
CA ASP A 155 -22.97 -12.08 -15.15
C ASP A 155 -24.25 -12.47 -14.39
N ASP A 156 -24.22 -13.65 -13.76
CA ASP A 156 -25.33 -14.23 -12.99
C ASP A 156 -25.03 -14.30 -11.48
N GLY A 157 -24.02 -13.55 -11.03
CA GLY A 157 -23.62 -13.47 -9.63
C GLY A 157 -22.44 -14.35 -9.24
N ARG A 158 -22.05 -15.32 -10.08
CA ARG A 158 -20.89 -16.20 -9.81
C ARG A 158 -19.58 -15.46 -9.53
N ARG A 159 -18.67 -16.09 -8.78
CA ARG A 159 -17.29 -15.61 -8.57
C ARG A 159 -16.41 -16.17 -9.69
N ILE A 160 -15.84 -15.29 -10.51
CA ILE A 160 -15.07 -15.70 -11.69
C ILE A 160 -13.71 -15.03 -11.79
N ILE A 161 -12.75 -15.81 -12.24
CA ILE A 161 -11.39 -15.36 -12.46
C ILE A 161 -10.96 -15.65 -13.90
N TRP A 162 -10.07 -14.81 -14.40
CA TRP A 162 -9.59 -14.85 -15.77
C TRP A 162 -8.13 -15.31 -15.79
N THR A 163 -7.75 -16.16 -16.73
CA THR A 163 -6.41 -16.77 -16.76
C THR A 163 -5.59 -16.35 -17.98
N PRO A 164 -4.86 -15.22 -17.90
CA PRO A 164 -3.89 -14.88 -18.94
C PRO A 164 -2.74 -15.89 -18.97
N MET A 165 -2.24 -16.12 -20.18
CA MET A 165 -1.34 -17.23 -20.49
C MET A 165 -0.07 -16.74 -21.19
N TRP A 166 1.05 -17.34 -20.82
CA TRP A 166 2.36 -17.11 -21.42
C TRP A 166 3.04 -18.43 -21.70
N HIS A 167 3.68 -18.55 -22.85
CA HIS A 167 4.52 -19.71 -23.12
C HIS A 167 5.83 -19.58 -22.33
N GLN A 168 6.31 -20.68 -21.77
CA GLN A 168 7.59 -20.78 -21.09
C GLN A 168 8.42 -21.87 -21.80
N PRO A 169 9.10 -21.52 -22.91
CA PRO A 169 9.80 -22.49 -23.76
C PRO A 169 10.88 -23.31 -23.02
N THR A 170 11.46 -22.75 -21.95
CA THR A 170 12.42 -23.44 -21.08
C THR A 170 12.14 -23.10 -19.63
N PRO A 171 12.51 -23.96 -18.65
CA PRO A 171 12.29 -23.67 -17.22
C PRO A 171 12.91 -22.35 -16.72
N ALA A 172 13.90 -21.81 -17.42
CA ALA A 172 14.57 -20.54 -17.10
C ALA A 172 14.09 -19.35 -17.93
N ALA A 173 13.20 -19.54 -18.91
CA ALA A 173 12.69 -18.47 -19.75
C ALA A 173 11.91 -17.43 -18.93
N ASN A 174 12.08 -16.16 -19.29
CA ASN A 174 11.16 -15.11 -18.90
C ASN A 174 9.84 -15.33 -19.63
N PHE A 175 8.84 -15.92 -18.96
CA PHE A 175 7.58 -16.22 -19.63
C PHE A 175 6.83 -14.94 -20.05
N TYR A 176 7.02 -13.81 -19.37
CA TYR A 176 6.47 -12.52 -19.82
C TYR A 176 7.00 -12.08 -21.19
N ALA A 177 8.07 -12.68 -21.71
CA ALA A 177 8.53 -12.40 -23.08
C ALA A 177 7.69 -13.10 -24.15
N HIS A 178 6.76 -13.98 -23.76
CA HIS A 178 6.04 -14.89 -24.66
C HIS A 178 4.52 -14.93 -24.37
N PRO A 179 3.81 -13.78 -24.34
CA PRO A 179 2.37 -13.75 -24.11
C PRO A 179 1.60 -14.51 -25.19
N ILE A 180 0.66 -15.34 -24.78
CA ILE A 180 -0.27 -16.06 -25.66
C ILE A 180 -1.54 -15.22 -25.76
N SER A 181 -1.50 -14.20 -26.62
CA SER A 181 -2.63 -13.27 -26.75
C SER A 181 -3.85 -13.93 -27.38
N GLY A 182 -5.02 -13.45 -26.94
CA GLY A 182 -6.32 -13.91 -27.41
C GLY A 182 -6.81 -15.25 -26.83
N LEU A 183 -6.02 -15.95 -26.01
CA LEU A 183 -6.40 -17.19 -25.34
C LEU A 183 -6.48 -17.03 -23.82
N HIS A 184 -7.67 -17.21 -23.25
CA HIS A 184 -7.90 -17.09 -21.82
C HIS A 184 -8.98 -18.08 -21.37
N ALA A 185 -8.83 -18.67 -20.18
CA ALA A 185 -9.91 -19.39 -19.54
C ALA A 185 -10.63 -18.47 -18.54
N ILE A 186 -11.94 -18.60 -18.43
CA ILE A 186 -12.74 -18.02 -17.36
C ILE A 186 -13.16 -19.16 -16.46
N VAL A 187 -12.72 -19.12 -15.21
CA VAL A 187 -12.99 -20.17 -14.21
C VAL A 187 -13.96 -19.62 -13.18
N ASP A 188 -14.96 -20.41 -12.84
CA ASP A 188 -15.83 -20.16 -11.70
C ASP A 188 -15.13 -20.67 -10.43
N LEU A 189 -14.86 -19.77 -9.48
CA LEU A 189 -14.11 -20.06 -8.27
C LEU A 189 -14.88 -20.91 -7.26
N ASP A 190 -16.21 -20.92 -7.35
CA ASP A 190 -17.04 -21.67 -6.41
C ASP A 190 -17.15 -23.13 -6.86
N SER A 191 -17.33 -23.38 -8.16
CA SER A 191 -17.36 -24.75 -8.73
C SER A 191 -15.98 -25.32 -9.06
N GLY A 192 -14.99 -24.47 -9.32
CA GLY A 192 -13.67 -24.86 -9.82
C GLY A 192 -13.66 -25.29 -11.28
N GLU A 193 -14.71 -24.98 -12.04
CA GLU A 193 -14.86 -25.37 -13.45
C GLU A 193 -14.52 -24.22 -14.41
N VAL A 194 -13.98 -24.57 -15.57
CA VAL A 194 -13.81 -23.63 -16.67
C VAL A 194 -15.17 -23.39 -17.34
N VAL A 195 -15.75 -22.22 -17.10
CA VAL A 195 -17.10 -21.88 -17.58
C VAL A 195 -17.09 -21.25 -18.97
N ALA A 196 -15.97 -20.65 -19.39
CA ALA A 196 -15.77 -20.17 -20.74
C ALA A 196 -14.29 -20.21 -21.14
N VAL A 197 -14.04 -20.27 -22.44
CA VAL A 197 -12.71 -20.10 -23.03
C VAL A 197 -12.83 -19.06 -24.12
N GLU A 198 -12.07 -17.98 -23.98
CA GLU A 198 -11.92 -16.95 -24.98
C GLU A 198 -10.74 -17.32 -25.86
N ASN A 199 -10.97 -17.38 -27.18
CA ASN A 199 -9.99 -17.80 -28.17
C ASN A 199 -10.20 -16.98 -29.46
N GLU A 200 -10.18 -15.65 -29.34
CA GLU A 200 -10.68 -14.75 -30.38
C GLU A 200 -9.61 -14.38 -31.42
N GLN A 201 -8.33 -14.46 -31.06
CA GLN A 201 -7.20 -14.10 -31.95
C GLN A 201 -6.04 -15.09 -31.82
N GLN A 202 -5.46 -15.48 -32.96
CA GLN A 202 -4.23 -16.28 -33.03
C GLN A 202 -3.07 -15.39 -33.49
N ILE A 203 -2.56 -14.59 -32.56
CA ILE A 203 -1.33 -13.83 -32.76
C ILE A 203 -0.14 -14.76 -32.51
N ALA A 204 0.90 -14.62 -33.33
CA ALA A 204 2.15 -15.35 -33.11
C ALA A 204 2.77 -14.95 -31.77
N VAL A 205 3.16 -15.94 -30.96
CA VAL A 205 3.82 -15.68 -29.67
C VAL A 205 5.18 -15.03 -29.95
N PRO A 206 5.50 -13.88 -29.33
CA PRO A 206 6.81 -13.23 -29.50
C PRO A 206 7.93 -14.18 -29.07
N GLN A 207 9.05 -14.19 -29.83
CA GLN A 207 10.12 -15.17 -29.65
C GLN A 207 11.38 -14.59 -28.99
N THR A 208 11.49 -13.26 -28.88
CA THR A 208 12.63 -12.64 -28.19
C THR A 208 12.62 -13.04 -26.70
N PRO A 209 13.70 -13.60 -26.14
CA PRO A 209 13.65 -14.29 -24.84
C PRO A 209 13.62 -13.38 -23.60
N GLY A 210 13.97 -12.09 -23.71
CA GLY A 210 14.00 -11.13 -22.60
C GLY A 210 14.71 -11.61 -21.32
N PRO A 211 15.96 -12.12 -21.36
CA PRO A 211 16.65 -12.63 -20.18
C PRO A 211 17.08 -11.51 -19.22
N TYR A 212 16.92 -11.73 -17.92
CA TYR A 212 17.36 -10.78 -16.88
C TYR A 212 18.19 -11.42 -15.77
N ARG A 213 18.22 -12.76 -15.67
CA ARG A 213 19.02 -13.43 -14.65
C ARG A 213 20.50 -13.29 -14.97
N GLN A 214 21.33 -13.10 -13.95
CA GLN A 214 22.79 -13.02 -14.10
C GLN A 214 23.35 -14.23 -14.87
N SER A 215 22.82 -15.43 -14.63
CA SER A 215 23.22 -16.66 -15.31
C SER A 215 22.91 -16.69 -16.82
N GLN A 216 22.04 -15.79 -17.29
CA GLN A 216 21.64 -15.68 -18.70
C GLN A 216 22.30 -14.48 -19.39
N THR A 217 22.38 -13.33 -18.70
CA THR A 217 22.89 -12.07 -19.26
C THR A 217 24.41 -11.96 -19.19
N GLY A 218 25.07 -12.75 -18.32
CA GLY A 218 26.50 -12.59 -18.05
C GLY A 218 26.86 -11.25 -17.41
N ALA A 219 25.88 -10.58 -16.76
CA ALA A 219 26.05 -9.27 -16.16
C ALA A 219 27.29 -9.21 -15.25
N GLY A 220 28.24 -8.34 -15.62
CA GLY A 220 29.56 -8.23 -14.99
C GLY A 220 30.06 -6.80 -14.80
N VAL A 221 29.21 -5.79 -15.06
CA VAL A 221 29.55 -4.39 -14.73
C VAL A 221 29.59 -4.26 -13.20
N ALA A 222 30.77 -3.96 -12.66
CA ALA A 222 31.00 -3.89 -11.22
C ALA A 222 31.43 -2.49 -10.78
N LEU A 223 30.99 -2.08 -9.59
CA LEU A 223 31.43 -0.86 -8.91
C LEU A 223 32.36 -1.22 -7.75
N LYS A 224 33.12 -0.23 -7.26
CA LYS A 224 33.87 -0.38 -6.01
C LYS A 224 32.90 -0.58 -4.84
N PRO A 225 33.25 -1.36 -3.80
CA PRO A 225 32.38 -1.55 -2.64
C PRO A 225 32.01 -0.24 -1.95
N LEU A 226 30.75 -0.14 -1.51
CA LEU A 226 30.23 0.91 -0.63
C LEU A 226 29.81 0.26 0.69
N GLU A 227 30.53 0.54 1.78
CA GLU A 227 30.23 -0.02 3.09
C GLU A 227 29.57 1.03 4.00
N ILE A 228 28.40 0.71 4.53
CA ILE A 228 27.69 1.51 5.54
C ILE A 228 27.75 0.75 6.85
N LYS A 229 28.38 1.33 7.88
CA LYS A 229 28.63 0.67 9.17
C LYS A 229 28.27 1.60 10.32
N GLN A 230 27.65 1.06 11.38
CA GLN A 230 27.47 1.76 12.65
C GLN A 230 28.21 1.01 13.76
N PRO A 231 29.49 1.33 14.03
CA PRO A 231 30.33 0.54 14.93
C PRO A 231 29.87 0.56 16.40
N ALA A 232 29.03 1.53 16.77
CA ALA A 232 28.41 1.62 18.10
C ALA A 232 26.96 1.08 18.14
N GLY A 233 26.50 0.45 17.06
CA GLY A 233 25.10 0.06 16.86
C GLY A 233 24.23 1.20 16.34
N VAL A 234 22.94 0.91 16.20
CA VAL A 234 21.91 1.85 15.74
C VAL A 234 21.52 2.84 16.83
N SER A 235 20.99 4.00 16.44
CA SER A 235 20.54 5.07 17.36
C SER A 235 19.05 4.96 17.72
N PHE A 236 18.35 3.94 17.21
CA PHE A 236 16.97 3.63 17.56
C PHE A 236 16.89 2.38 18.44
N SER A 237 15.79 2.24 19.18
CA SER A 237 15.44 0.99 19.86
C SER A 237 14.08 0.49 19.39
N ILE A 238 13.92 -0.84 19.40
CA ILE A 238 12.63 -1.50 19.16
C ILE A 238 12.34 -2.42 20.35
N ASP A 239 11.19 -2.24 20.99
CA ASP A 239 10.64 -3.13 22.02
C ASP A 239 9.29 -3.66 21.53
N GLY A 240 9.20 -4.97 21.26
CA GLY A 240 8.10 -5.54 20.49
C GLY A 240 8.07 -4.92 19.09
N HIS A 241 7.00 -4.16 18.79
CA HIS A 241 6.89 -3.35 17.58
C HIS A 241 6.97 -1.84 17.84
N SER A 242 7.26 -1.43 19.08
CA SER A 242 7.36 -0.04 19.48
C SER A 242 8.75 0.51 19.20
N VAL A 243 8.84 1.59 18.43
CA VAL A 243 10.08 2.22 17.97
C VAL A 243 10.32 3.52 18.71
N LYS A 244 11.57 3.74 19.12
CA LYS A 244 12.06 5.05 19.59
C LYS A 244 13.30 5.46 18.83
N TRP A 245 13.29 6.64 18.22
CA TRP A 245 14.44 7.18 17.49
C TRP A 245 14.39 8.70 17.48
N GLU A 246 15.44 9.38 17.93
CA GLU A 246 15.60 10.83 17.72
C GLU A 246 14.30 11.63 18.02
N ARG A 247 13.74 11.47 19.23
CA ARG A 247 12.46 12.07 19.69
C ARG A 247 11.18 11.46 19.10
N TRP A 248 11.24 10.69 18.02
CA TRP A 248 10.11 9.93 17.51
C TRP A 248 9.78 8.72 18.38
N ASN A 249 8.49 8.49 18.60
CA ASN A 249 7.94 7.29 19.22
C ASN A 249 6.73 6.82 18.40
N PHE A 250 6.71 5.56 17.96
CA PHE A 250 5.58 5.01 17.19
C PHE A 250 5.57 3.48 17.20
N ASN A 251 4.49 2.85 16.74
CA ASN A 251 4.38 1.40 16.60
C ASN A 251 4.36 0.97 15.14
N ILE A 252 5.11 -0.08 14.81
CA ILE A 252 5.09 -0.74 13.50
C ILE A 252 4.00 -1.82 13.49
N GLY A 253 2.90 -1.54 12.80
CA GLY A 253 1.82 -2.50 12.58
C GLY A 253 1.99 -3.32 11.30
N PHE A 254 1.17 -4.36 11.18
CA PHE A 254 1.07 -5.17 9.98
C PHE A 254 -0.36 -5.70 9.83
N CYS A 255 -0.87 -5.64 8.61
CA CYS A 255 -2.22 -6.05 8.26
C CYS A 255 -2.18 -6.97 7.04
N GLN A 256 -2.89 -8.10 7.08
CA GLN A 256 -2.88 -9.06 5.96
C GLN A 256 -3.39 -8.44 4.64
N ARG A 257 -4.25 -7.42 4.72
CA ARG A 257 -4.73 -6.66 3.54
C ARG A 257 -3.73 -5.57 3.10
N GLU A 258 -3.41 -4.64 3.99
CA GLU A 258 -2.63 -3.41 3.68
C GLU A 258 -1.10 -3.61 3.69
N GLY A 259 -0.61 -4.68 4.33
CA GLY A 259 0.81 -4.87 4.61
C GLY A 259 1.28 -3.98 5.77
N LEU A 260 2.38 -3.25 5.56
CA LEU A 260 2.99 -2.36 6.56
C LEU A 260 2.06 -1.20 6.97
N VAL A 261 1.89 -1.02 8.28
CA VAL A 261 1.11 0.08 8.88
C VAL A 261 1.97 0.79 9.93
N ILE A 262 1.83 2.10 10.07
CA ILE A 262 2.43 2.88 11.15
C ILE A 262 1.31 3.34 12.09
N HIS A 263 1.46 3.09 13.38
CA HIS A 263 0.51 3.50 14.41
C HIS A 263 1.12 4.43 15.44
N ASP A 264 0.25 5.21 16.06
CA ASP A 264 0.49 5.98 17.29
C ASP A 264 1.79 6.77 17.25
N VAL A 265 1.89 7.71 16.32
CA VAL A 265 3.08 8.52 16.07
C VAL A 265 3.10 9.73 16.99
N TRP A 266 4.17 9.84 17.76
CA TRP A 266 4.46 10.93 18.68
C TRP A 266 5.86 11.51 18.46
N PHE A 267 6.01 12.76 18.85
CA PHE A 267 7.29 13.46 18.89
C PHE A 267 7.51 14.07 20.29
N ASP A 268 8.70 13.85 20.86
CA ASP A 268 9.16 14.48 22.10
C ASP A 268 9.69 15.90 21.81
N ASP A 269 8.87 16.91 22.09
CA ASP A 269 9.22 18.32 21.97
C ASP A 269 9.65 18.86 23.35
N ALA A 270 10.94 18.73 23.67
CA ALA A 270 11.54 19.22 24.91
C ALA A 270 10.89 18.67 26.19
N GLY A 271 10.56 17.38 26.22
CA GLY A 271 9.95 16.66 27.33
C GLY A 271 8.41 16.58 27.24
N GLU A 272 7.79 17.29 26.29
CA GLU A 272 6.36 17.15 26.00
C GLU A 272 6.16 16.15 24.85
N MET A 273 5.49 15.03 25.15
CA MET A 273 5.07 14.07 24.13
C MET A 273 3.85 14.61 23.37
N ARG A 274 4.03 14.90 22.08
CA ARG A 274 3.00 15.51 21.24
C ARG A 274 2.60 14.57 20.11
N LYS A 275 1.31 14.24 20.01
CA LYS A 275 0.80 13.30 19.01
C LYS A 275 0.77 13.93 17.63
N ILE A 276 1.00 13.11 16.60
CA ILE A 276 0.95 13.51 15.18
C ILE A 276 -0.05 12.64 14.41
N ALA A 277 0.00 11.32 14.59
CA ALA A 277 -0.89 10.42 13.88
C ALA A 277 -1.35 9.25 14.76
N HIS A 278 -2.59 8.80 14.56
CA HIS A 278 -3.05 7.54 15.13
C HIS A 278 -2.70 6.35 14.24
N ARG A 279 -2.88 6.51 12.92
CA ARG A 279 -2.66 5.42 11.95
C ARG A 279 -2.34 5.97 10.56
N MET A 280 -1.32 5.42 9.92
CA MET A 280 -0.92 5.72 8.54
C MET A 280 -0.66 4.41 7.78
N SER A 281 -1.31 4.23 6.63
CA SER A 281 -1.17 3.04 5.79
C SER A 281 -1.44 3.34 4.32
N ILE A 282 -1.13 2.38 3.45
CA ILE A 282 -1.67 2.33 2.07
C ILE A 282 -2.91 1.45 2.07
N ALA A 283 -4.08 2.08 1.96
CA ALA A 283 -5.37 1.40 2.10
C ALA A 283 -5.88 0.79 0.78
N GLU A 284 -5.36 1.23 -0.36
CA GLU A 284 -5.64 0.64 -1.67
C GLU A 284 -4.53 0.94 -2.69
N LEU A 285 -4.35 0.01 -3.63
CA LEU A 285 -3.57 0.18 -4.85
C LEU A 285 -4.40 -0.36 -6.02
N VAL A 286 -4.71 0.49 -6.98
CA VAL A 286 -5.47 0.12 -8.19
C VAL A 286 -4.65 0.40 -9.46
N ILE A 287 -4.67 -0.56 -10.40
CA ILE A 287 -3.89 -0.51 -11.64
C ILE A 287 -4.82 -0.55 -12.86
N PRO A 288 -5.39 0.59 -13.30
CA PRO A 288 -6.17 0.65 -14.54
C PRO A 288 -5.26 0.61 -15.77
N TYR A 289 -5.47 -0.38 -16.65
CA TYR A 289 -4.87 -0.41 -17.99
C TYR A 289 -5.75 0.37 -18.99
N GLY A 290 -5.10 1.16 -19.85
CA GLY A 290 -5.72 2.14 -20.75
C GLY A 290 -5.88 1.69 -22.20
N ASP A 291 -5.73 0.41 -22.49
CA ASP A 291 -5.67 -0.11 -23.85
C ASP A 291 -6.90 -0.98 -24.21
N PRO A 292 -7.49 -0.82 -25.42
CA PRO A 292 -8.72 -1.51 -25.80
C PRO A 292 -8.50 -2.95 -26.30
N SER A 293 -7.25 -3.37 -26.52
CA SER A 293 -6.94 -4.71 -27.03
C SER A 293 -7.46 -5.80 -26.10
N GLN A 294 -7.81 -6.94 -26.70
CA GLN A 294 -8.26 -8.10 -25.95
C GLN A 294 -7.19 -8.52 -24.96
N GLY A 295 -7.52 -8.39 -23.68
CA GLY A 295 -6.66 -8.76 -22.59
C GLY A 295 -5.89 -7.61 -21.93
N ALA A 296 -5.98 -6.38 -22.43
CA ALA A 296 -5.64 -5.18 -21.65
C ALA A 296 -6.87 -4.61 -20.93
N TYR A 297 -7.98 -4.42 -21.65
CA TYR A 297 -9.11 -3.60 -21.18
C TYR A 297 -9.78 -4.07 -19.87
N ARG A 298 -9.68 -5.37 -19.54
CA ARG A 298 -10.20 -5.95 -18.29
C ARG A 298 -9.26 -5.79 -17.09
N LYS A 299 -7.97 -5.56 -17.34
CA LYS A 299 -6.94 -5.49 -16.30
C LYS A 299 -7.09 -4.18 -15.52
N ASN A 300 -7.72 -4.30 -14.35
CA ASN A 300 -8.00 -3.20 -13.45
C ASN A 300 -7.94 -3.73 -12.01
N ALA A 301 -6.77 -4.28 -11.65
CA ALA A 301 -6.57 -4.98 -10.39
C ALA A 301 -6.57 -3.98 -9.21
N PHE A 302 -7.28 -4.34 -8.14
CA PHE A 302 -7.20 -3.69 -6.83
C PHE A 302 -6.28 -4.56 -5.98
N ASP A 303 -4.97 -4.42 -6.12
CA ASP A 303 -4.01 -5.37 -5.54
C ASP A 303 -4.19 -5.49 -4.01
N THR A 304 -4.43 -4.38 -3.32
CA THR A 304 -4.73 -4.40 -1.89
C THR A 304 -6.09 -5.05 -1.61
N GLY A 305 -7.15 -4.62 -2.30
CA GLY A 305 -8.52 -5.04 -1.99
C GLY A 305 -8.97 -6.40 -2.53
N GLU A 306 -8.42 -6.86 -3.65
CA GLU A 306 -8.77 -8.11 -4.32
C GLU A 306 -7.84 -9.27 -3.98
N PHE A 307 -6.60 -9.00 -3.53
CA PHE A 307 -5.63 -10.05 -3.18
C PHE A 307 -5.10 -9.97 -1.74
N GLY A 308 -5.08 -8.78 -1.13
CA GLY A 308 -4.48 -8.55 0.18
C GLY A 308 -2.96 -8.63 0.12
N LEU A 309 -2.32 -7.49 -0.17
CA LEU A 309 -0.88 -7.40 -0.43
C LEU A 309 0.01 -7.88 0.72
N GLY A 310 -0.47 -7.84 1.97
CA GLY A 310 0.26 -8.39 3.12
C GLY A 310 0.56 -9.90 2.99
N ASN A 311 -0.27 -10.67 2.28
CA ASN A 311 0.01 -12.08 2.00
C ASN A 311 1.28 -12.30 1.16
N TYR A 312 1.63 -11.29 0.38
CA TYR A 312 2.65 -11.32 -0.66
C TYR A 312 3.92 -10.56 -0.28
N THR A 313 4.05 -10.15 1.00
CA THR A 313 5.27 -9.54 1.52
C THR A 313 6.44 -10.50 1.41
N ASN A 314 7.55 -9.98 0.89
CA ASN A 314 8.80 -10.71 0.69
C ASN A 314 9.56 -10.87 2.01
N SER A 315 10.40 -11.90 2.07
CA SER A 315 11.45 -12.00 3.08
C SER A 315 12.69 -11.25 2.62
N LEU A 316 13.02 -10.15 3.28
CA LEU A 316 14.10 -9.25 2.87
C LEU A 316 15.48 -9.79 3.27
N THR A 317 16.44 -9.66 2.37
CA THR A 317 17.81 -10.15 2.54
C THR A 317 18.79 -9.02 2.86
N LEU A 318 19.55 -9.19 3.95
CA LEU A 318 20.59 -8.25 4.38
C LEU A 318 21.66 -8.05 3.29
N GLY A 319 21.98 -6.78 3.01
CA GLY A 319 22.98 -6.38 2.02
C GLY A 319 22.49 -6.38 0.57
N CYS A 320 21.28 -6.88 0.30
CA CYS A 320 20.65 -6.86 -1.02
C CYS A 320 19.44 -5.92 -1.03
N ASP A 321 18.39 -6.25 -0.28
CA ASP A 321 17.17 -5.45 -0.21
C ASP A 321 17.34 -4.25 0.74
N CYS A 322 18.08 -4.46 1.83
CA CYS A 322 18.41 -3.44 2.82
C CYS A 322 19.91 -3.45 3.15
N LEU A 323 20.55 -2.28 3.04
CA LEU A 323 21.98 -2.08 3.23
C LEU A 323 22.27 -1.25 4.48
N GLY A 324 23.26 -1.66 5.27
CA GLY A 324 23.66 -0.99 6.52
C GLY A 324 23.40 -1.87 7.74
N GLU A 325 23.21 -1.24 8.89
CA GLU A 325 22.84 -1.94 10.13
C GLU A 325 21.31 -2.05 10.21
N ILE A 326 20.79 -3.24 9.94
CA ILE A 326 19.34 -3.47 9.80
C ILE A 326 18.79 -4.21 11.01
N VAL A 327 17.66 -3.73 11.53
CA VAL A 327 16.80 -4.46 12.46
C VAL A 327 15.56 -4.92 11.72
N TYR A 328 15.40 -6.23 11.61
CA TYR A 328 14.25 -6.85 10.94
C TYR A 328 13.14 -7.17 11.93
N LEU A 329 11.89 -7.08 11.46
CA LEU A 329 10.73 -7.62 12.16
C LEU A 329 10.08 -8.71 11.30
N ASP A 330 9.79 -9.84 11.94
CA ASP A 330 9.00 -10.92 11.38
C ASP A 330 7.51 -10.60 11.54
N VAL A 331 6.68 -11.12 10.64
CA VAL A 331 5.21 -11.05 10.77
C VAL A 331 4.60 -12.41 10.46
N ALA A 332 3.37 -12.63 10.91
CA ALA A 332 2.64 -13.87 10.65
C ALA A 332 1.34 -13.59 9.89
N VAL A 333 0.98 -14.50 8.99
CA VAL A 333 -0.26 -14.47 8.19
C VAL A 333 -0.92 -15.85 8.19
N ALA A 334 -2.24 -15.89 8.03
CA ALA A 334 -2.98 -17.13 7.88
C ALA A 334 -3.26 -17.42 6.40
N THR A 335 -3.00 -18.65 5.96
CA THR A 335 -3.42 -19.12 4.63
C THR A 335 -4.93 -19.38 4.61
N PRO A 336 -5.54 -19.51 3.41
CA PRO A 336 -6.96 -19.83 3.29
C PRO A 336 -7.43 -21.08 4.04
N ASN A 337 -6.55 -22.08 4.18
CA ASN A 337 -6.86 -23.31 4.92
C ASN A 337 -6.63 -23.20 6.44
N GLY A 338 -6.29 -22.00 6.93
CA GLY A 338 -5.99 -21.75 8.34
C GLY A 338 -4.66 -22.35 8.80
N ILE A 339 -3.67 -22.41 7.91
CA ILE A 339 -2.27 -22.68 8.28
C ILE A 339 -1.61 -21.33 8.53
N VAL A 340 -0.95 -21.15 9.67
CA VAL A 340 -0.23 -19.92 9.97
C VAL A 340 1.19 -20.02 9.45
N ARG A 341 1.59 -19.04 8.64
CA ARG A 341 2.94 -18.91 8.08
C ARG A 341 3.57 -17.63 8.60
N GLU A 342 4.84 -17.74 8.97
CA GLU A 342 5.67 -16.58 9.30
C GLU A 342 6.43 -16.11 8.06
N ILE A 343 6.47 -14.79 7.86
CA ILE A 343 7.30 -14.13 6.86
C ILE A 343 8.50 -13.57 7.63
N LYS A 344 9.64 -14.26 7.50
CA LYS A 344 10.89 -13.81 8.10
C LYS A 344 11.37 -12.54 7.44
N ASN A 345 11.94 -11.61 8.21
CA ASN A 345 12.49 -10.36 7.70
C ASN A 345 11.49 -9.57 6.84
N ALA A 346 10.20 -9.54 7.23
CA ALA A 346 9.15 -8.92 6.44
C ALA A 346 9.27 -7.39 6.40
N ILE A 347 9.75 -6.82 7.50
CA ILE A 347 9.92 -5.37 7.66
C ILE A 347 11.37 -5.09 7.97
N CYS A 348 11.95 -4.17 7.22
CA CYS A 348 13.30 -3.68 7.38
C CYS A 348 13.28 -2.30 8.04
N THR A 349 13.96 -2.16 9.18
CA THR A 349 14.13 -0.91 9.91
C THR A 349 15.60 -0.54 10.03
N HIS A 350 15.97 0.66 9.62
CA HIS A 350 17.33 1.18 9.75
C HIS A 350 17.33 2.71 9.76
N GLU A 351 18.43 3.33 10.17
CA GLU A 351 18.64 4.76 9.97
C GLU A 351 19.73 4.97 8.90
N GLU A 352 19.60 6.02 8.11
CA GLU A 352 20.60 6.36 7.09
C GLU A 352 20.94 7.85 7.13
N ASP A 353 22.15 8.15 6.65
CA ASP A 353 22.56 9.53 6.41
C ASP A 353 21.69 10.16 5.32
N PHE A 354 21.29 11.41 5.55
CA PHE A 354 20.48 12.18 4.62
C PHE A 354 21.09 13.56 4.37
N GLY A 355 22.42 13.60 4.17
CA GLY A 355 23.13 14.80 3.76
C GLY A 355 23.10 15.92 4.81
N ILE A 356 22.86 17.16 4.36
CA ILE A 356 22.85 18.35 5.22
C ILE A 356 21.45 18.56 5.78
N LEU A 357 21.32 18.60 7.10
CA LEU A 357 20.08 18.99 7.79
C LEU A 357 19.89 20.51 7.74
N TRP A 358 20.92 21.25 8.15
CA TRP A 358 20.97 22.70 8.00
C TRP A 358 22.43 23.19 7.97
N LYS A 359 22.66 24.33 7.33
CA LYS A 359 23.98 24.98 7.24
C LYS A 359 23.81 26.49 7.19
N HIS A 360 24.71 27.22 7.86
CA HIS A 360 24.81 28.67 7.75
C HIS A 360 26.27 29.12 7.72
N VAL A 361 26.53 30.24 7.04
CA VAL A 361 27.81 30.95 7.05
C VAL A 361 27.51 32.41 7.38
N ASP A 362 27.95 32.86 8.55
CA ASP A 362 27.81 34.25 8.97
C ASP A 362 28.73 35.17 8.16
N VAL A 363 28.40 36.46 8.15
CA VAL A 363 29.18 37.49 7.45
C VAL A 363 30.62 37.61 7.99
N ASP A 364 30.83 37.28 9.26
CA ASP A 364 32.16 37.23 9.89
C ASP A 364 32.94 35.94 9.57
N GLY A 365 32.35 35.02 8.79
CA GLY A 365 32.96 33.78 8.34
C GLY A 365 32.72 32.58 9.25
N ASN A 366 31.96 32.70 10.34
CA ASN A 366 31.59 31.55 11.17
C ASN A 366 30.69 30.58 10.39
N VAL A 367 31.01 29.29 10.45
CA VAL A 367 30.29 28.23 9.72
C VAL A 367 29.70 27.23 10.68
N GLU A 368 28.40 27.00 10.56
CA GLU A 368 27.69 25.94 11.26
C GLU A 368 27.08 24.96 10.25
N VAL A 369 27.24 23.66 10.49
CA VAL A 369 26.65 22.58 9.68
C VAL A 369 26.14 21.48 10.60
N ARG A 370 24.94 20.97 10.32
CA ARG A 370 24.43 19.72 10.87
C ARG A 370 24.14 18.75 9.74
N ARG A 371 24.57 17.50 9.91
CA ARG A 371 24.17 16.42 9.01
C ARG A 371 22.81 15.88 9.45
N GLY A 372 22.00 15.51 8.48
CA GLY A 372 20.69 14.90 8.71
C GLY A 372 20.80 13.39 8.69
N ARG A 373 19.93 12.75 9.45
CA ARG A 373 19.57 11.34 9.29
C ARG A 373 18.08 11.21 9.10
N ARG A 374 17.66 10.08 8.54
CA ARG A 374 16.28 9.62 8.57
C ARG A 374 16.20 8.19 9.06
N LEU A 375 15.14 7.87 9.78
CA LEU A 375 14.75 6.49 10.06
C LEU A 375 13.89 5.98 8.90
N VAL A 376 14.18 4.77 8.45
CA VAL A 376 13.46 4.07 7.38
C VAL A 376 12.75 2.86 7.97
N VAL A 377 11.46 2.72 7.70
CA VAL A 377 10.67 1.51 7.96
C VAL A 377 10.07 1.06 6.62
N SER A 378 10.39 -0.14 6.18
CA SER A 378 10.04 -0.58 4.82
C SER A 378 9.63 -2.03 4.70
N SER A 379 8.81 -2.32 3.69
CA SER A 379 8.41 -3.67 3.27
C SER A 379 8.32 -3.74 1.74
N ILE A 380 8.59 -4.90 1.15
CA ILE A 380 8.42 -5.13 -0.30
C ILE A 380 7.39 -6.24 -0.50
N VAL A 381 6.45 -6.05 -1.43
CA VAL A 381 5.44 -7.04 -1.82
C VAL A 381 5.59 -7.39 -3.30
N THR A 382 5.36 -8.66 -3.64
CA THR A 382 5.35 -9.15 -5.04
C THR A 382 3.98 -9.71 -5.40
N ILE A 383 3.30 -9.09 -6.36
CA ILE A 383 2.04 -9.62 -6.89
C ILE A 383 2.17 -9.80 -8.39
N ASN A 384 2.13 -11.06 -8.84
CA ASN A 384 2.35 -11.47 -10.21
C ASN A 384 3.64 -10.88 -10.81
N ASN A 385 3.50 -9.88 -11.68
CA ASN A 385 4.58 -9.30 -12.46
C ASN A 385 5.25 -8.09 -11.80
N TYR A 386 4.63 -7.46 -10.80
CA TYR A 386 5.14 -6.24 -10.16
C TYR A 386 5.64 -6.49 -8.74
N GLU A 387 6.65 -5.70 -8.37
CA GLU A 387 7.07 -5.49 -7.00
C GLU A 387 6.84 -4.05 -6.56
N TYR A 388 6.32 -3.90 -5.34
CA TYR A 388 6.06 -2.61 -4.70
C TYR A 388 6.83 -2.54 -3.39
N GLY A 389 7.79 -1.63 -3.31
CA GLY A 389 8.48 -1.30 -2.08
C GLY A 389 7.83 -0.10 -1.40
N TYR A 390 7.35 -0.26 -0.17
CA TYR A 390 6.73 0.79 0.63
C TYR A 390 7.68 1.25 1.72
N PHE A 391 8.04 2.54 1.71
CA PHE A 391 9.02 3.13 2.60
C PHE A 391 8.39 4.30 3.37
N TRP A 392 8.37 4.20 4.70
CA TRP A 392 8.07 5.31 5.60
C TRP A 392 9.36 5.88 6.15
N TYR A 393 9.52 7.20 6.05
CA TYR A 393 10.68 7.92 6.51
C TYR A 393 10.32 8.92 7.61
N PHE A 394 11.12 8.96 8.67
CA PHE A 394 11.01 9.95 9.76
C PHE A 394 12.29 10.77 9.83
N TYR A 395 12.15 12.10 9.87
CA TYR A 395 13.27 13.04 9.78
C TYR A 395 13.49 13.81 11.07
N GLN A 396 14.73 14.28 11.28
CA GLN A 396 15.10 15.09 12.45
C GLN A 396 14.52 16.52 12.44
N ASP A 397 13.98 16.97 11.30
CA ASP A 397 13.25 18.24 11.20
C ASP A 397 11.76 18.09 11.56
N GLY A 398 11.33 16.90 11.99
CA GLY A 398 9.93 16.58 12.28
C GLY A 398 9.11 16.17 11.06
N SER A 399 9.69 16.11 9.85
CA SER A 399 8.95 15.64 8.67
C SER A 399 8.74 14.12 8.69
N ILE A 400 7.64 13.69 8.06
CA ILE A 400 7.35 12.30 7.71
C ILE A 400 7.20 12.22 6.19
N GLU A 401 7.71 11.18 5.56
CA GLU A 401 7.54 10.93 4.13
C GLU A 401 7.10 9.49 3.89
N PHE A 402 6.28 9.30 2.86
CA PHE A 402 6.04 8.00 2.27
C PHE A 402 6.57 7.98 0.83
N GLU A 403 7.25 6.90 0.46
CA GLU A 403 7.69 6.62 -0.91
C GLU A 403 7.30 5.19 -1.31
N ALA A 404 6.60 5.06 -2.43
CA ALA A 404 6.45 3.81 -3.15
C ALA A 404 7.51 3.70 -4.24
N LYS A 405 8.21 2.57 -4.27
CA LYS A 405 9.16 2.16 -5.31
C LYS A 405 8.53 1.06 -6.15
N LEU A 406 8.25 1.36 -7.41
CA LEU A 406 7.61 0.48 -8.39
C LEU A 406 8.71 -0.19 -9.23
N THR A 407 8.77 -1.50 -9.27
CA THR A 407 9.74 -2.27 -10.07
C THR A 407 9.11 -3.60 -10.50
N GLY A 408 9.86 -4.42 -11.23
CA GLY A 408 9.42 -5.74 -11.67
C GLY A 408 9.30 -5.80 -13.17
N ILE A 409 8.43 -6.66 -13.69
CA ILE A 409 8.30 -6.89 -15.12
C ILE A 409 7.01 -6.24 -15.58
N VAL A 410 7.09 -5.34 -16.56
CA VAL A 410 5.90 -4.77 -17.19
C VAL A 410 5.03 -5.88 -17.79
N LEU A 411 3.73 -5.76 -17.61
CA LEU A 411 2.81 -6.75 -18.15
C LEU A 411 2.74 -6.66 -19.66
N THR A 412 2.91 -7.79 -20.33
CA THR A 412 3.05 -7.85 -21.79
C THR A 412 1.85 -8.48 -22.49
N LEU A 413 1.67 -8.07 -23.74
CA LEU A 413 0.77 -8.64 -24.74
C LEU A 413 1.55 -8.92 -26.03
N ALA A 414 0.93 -9.65 -26.95
CA ALA A 414 1.45 -9.94 -28.27
C ALA A 414 0.60 -9.26 -29.34
N ASP A 415 1.24 -8.70 -30.36
CA ASP A 415 0.60 -8.29 -31.61
C ASP A 415 1.59 -8.44 -32.78
N HIS A 416 1.16 -8.10 -34.00
CA HIS A 416 2.04 -8.05 -35.15
C HIS A 416 3.10 -6.94 -35.00
N LEU A 417 4.32 -7.23 -35.44
CA LEU A 417 5.44 -6.29 -35.45
C LEU A 417 5.05 -4.98 -36.14
N GLY A 418 5.31 -3.84 -35.48
CA GLY A 418 5.06 -2.51 -36.02
C GLY A 418 3.58 -2.12 -36.11
N THR A 419 2.66 -2.88 -35.49
CA THR A 419 1.26 -2.47 -35.36
C THR A 419 1.17 -1.15 -34.60
N GLU A 420 0.51 -0.13 -35.13
CA GLU A 420 0.38 1.13 -34.39
C GLU A 420 -0.62 0.99 -33.23
N HIS A 421 -0.13 1.07 -32.00
CA HIS A 421 -0.96 1.17 -30.80
C HIS A 421 -0.84 2.57 -30.19
N GLY A 422 -1.97 3.30 -30.09
CA GLY A 422 -2.01 4.61 -29.43
C GLY A 422 -1.95 4.54 -27.91
N SER A 423 -2.04 3.33 -27.34
CA SER A 423 -2.16 3.06 -25.91
C SER A 423 -1.22 1.95 -25.42
N ALA A 424 -0.21 1.58 -26.20
CA ALA A 424 0.82 0.60 -25.84
C ALA A 424 2.16 0.93 -26.51
N THR A 425 3.25 0.41 -25.95
CA THR A 425 4.61 0.53 -26.51
C THR A 425 5.12 -0.84 -26.96
N GLU A 426 5.69 -0.92 -28.17
CA GLU A 426 6.43 -2.11 -28.63
C GLU A 426 7.78 -2.15 -27.93
N LEU A 427 8.03 -3.21 -27.15
CA LEU A 427 9.26 -3.40 -26.38
C LEU A 427 10.27 -4.27 -27.12
N GLU A 428 9.76 -5.27 -27.83
CA GLU A 428 10.48 -6.22 -28.68
C GLU A 428 9.60 -6.54 -29.89
N PRO A 429 10.12 -7.14 -30.97
CA PRO A 429 9.31 -7.48 -32.14
C PRO A 429 8.04 -8.28 -31.79
N GLY A 430 6.88 -7.63 -31.90
CA GLY A 430 5.56 -8.19 -31.57
C GLY A 430 5.23 -8.27 -30.08
N LEU A 431 6.09 -7.79 -29.17
CA LEU A 431 5.86 -7.74 -27.73
C LEU A 431 5.48 -6.32 -27.30
N TRP A 432 4.28 -6.17 -26.75
CA TRP A 432 3.72 -4.87 -26.42
C TRP A 432 3.45 -4.74 -24.92
N ALA A 433 3.67 -3.56 -24.35
CA ALA A 433 3.25 -3.23 -22.99
C ALA A 433 2.23 -2.10 -23.00
N PRO A 434 0.98 -2.35 -22.55
CA PRO A 434 -0.05 -1.33 -22.57
C PRO A 434 0.16 -0.26 -21.49
N TYR A 435 -0.29 0.96 -21.79
CA TYR A 435 -0.25 2.09 -20.87
C TYR A 435 -1.16 1.81 -19.68
N HIS A 436 -0.73 2.20 -18.49
CA HIS A 436 -1.49 1.99 -17.27
C HIS A 436 -1.10 3.01 -16.20
N GLN A 437 -1.90 3.09 -15.15
CA GLN A 437 -1.59 3.92 -13.99
C GLN A 437 -1.39 3.03 -12.77
N HIS A 438 -0.52 3.43 -11.84
CA HIS A 438 -0.42 2.86 -10.50
C HIS A 438 -0.99 3.88 -9.54
N ILE A 439 -2.21 3.68 -9.03
CA ILE A 439 -2.90 4.66 -8.18
C ILE A 439 -3.03 4.11 -6.76
N LEU A 440 -2.35 4.76 -5.82
CA LEU A 440 -2.35 4.43 -4.41
C LEU A 440 -3.27 5.38 -3.62
N CYS A 441 -3.82 4.89 -2.52
CA CYS A 441 -4.54 5.72 -1.56
C CYS A 441 -3.97 5.52 -0.16
N ALA A 442 -3.28 6.53 0.37
CA ALA A 442 -2.86 6.54 1.76
C ALA A 442 -4.02 6.93 2.68
N ARG A 443 -4.26 6.14 3.73
CA ARG A 443 -5.18 6.47 4.82
C ARG A 443 -4.39 7.07 5.96
N LEU A 444 -4.62 8.34 6.25
CA LEU A 444 -3.91 9.14 7.25
C LEU A 444 -4.88 9.61 8.33
N ASP A 445 -5.00 8.82 9.39
CA ASP A 445 -5.73 9.16 10.60
C ASP A 445 -4.79 9.99 11.49
N LEU A 446 -4.88 11.31 11.36
CA LEU A 446 -3.99 12.26 12.02
C LEU A 446 -4.60 12.75 13.33
N ASP A 447 -3.74 12.92 14.33
CA ASP A 447 -4.11 13.33 15.69
C ASP A 447 -3.20 14.50 16.10
N ILE A 448 -3.22 15.59 15.33
CA ILE A 448 -2.23 16.68 15.44
C ILE A 448 -2.33 17.36 16.81
N ASP A 449 -1.22 17.30 17.56
CA ASP A 449 -1.04 17.84 18.91
C ASP A 449 -2.13 17.40 19.90
N GLY A 450 -2.55 16.14 19.79
CA GLY A 450 -3.45 15.50 20.75
C GLY A 450 -2.78 15.18 22.08
N GLY A 451 -3.52 15.34 23.17
CA GLY A 451 -3.12 14.85 24.48
C GLY A 451 -3.30 13.33 24.66
N ALA A 452 -2.57 12.74 25.61
CA ALA A 452 -2.67 11.32 25.95
C ALA A 452 -4.07 10.87 26.41
N ASP A 453 -4.89 11.80 26.92
CA ASP A 453 -6.23 11.53 27.46
C ASP A 453 -7.37 11.78 26.45
N GLU A 454 -7.07 12.10 25.18
CA GLU A 454 -8.07 12.39 24.15
C GLU A 454 -8.75 11.12 23.59
N ALA A 455 -9.51 10.44 24.44
CA ALA A 455 -10.18 9.18 24.15
C ALA A 455 -11.17 9.22 22.96
N ALA A 456 -11.68 10.41 22.62
CA ALA A 456 -12.63 10.62 21.53
C ALA A 456 -11.96 10.99 20.19
N GLY A 457 -10.62 10.94 20.12
CA GLY A 457 -9.84 11.45 18.98
C GLY A 457 -9.60 12.95 19.05
N VAL A 458 -8.61 13.42 18.29
CA VAL A 458 -8.18 14.81 18.32
C VAL A 458 -9.04 15.64 17.38
N ARG A 459 -9.56 16.77 17.87
CA ARG A 459 -10.32 17.70 17.04
C ARG A 459 -9.38 18.49 16.13
N ASN A 460 -9.25 18.07 14.89
CA ASN A 460 -8.44 18.72 13.88
C ASN A 460 -9.31 19.40 12.82
N THR A 461 -8.69 20.25 12.01
CA THR A 461 -9.33 20.97 10.90
C THR A 461 -8.41 20.95 9.69
N VAL A 462 -8.96 20.65 8.52
CA VAL A 462 -8.19 20.67 7.27
C VAL A 462 -8.41 22.01 6.55
N VAL A 463 -7.30 22.64 6.17
CA VAL A 463 -7.25 23.95 5.51
C VAL A 463 -6.51 23.81 4.20
N GLU A 464 -7.17 24.10 3.08
CA GLU A 464 -6.54 24.23 1.79
C GLU A 464 -5.84 25.60 1.70
N VAL A 465 -4.58 25.60 1.26
CA VAL A 465 -3.79 26.81 1.06
C VAL A 465 -3.39 26.94 -0.39
N ASP A 466 -3.81 28.04 -1.01
CA ASP A 466 -3.46 28.41 -2.39
C ASP A 466 -2.63 29.70 -2.37
N SER A 467 -1.58 29.75 -3.19
CA SER A 467 -0.81 30.96 -3.48
C SER A 467 -1.37 31.66 -4.71
N PHE A 468 -1.35 33.00 -4.72
CA PHE A 468 -1.75 33.81 -5.87
C PHE A 468 -1.00 35.14 -5.90
N ALA A 469 -0.71 35.65 -7.10
CA ALA A 469 -0.18 37.00 -7.30
C ALA A 469 -1.32 38.00 -7.50
N HIS A 470 -1.14 39.24 -7.05
CA HIS A 470 -2.03 40.34 -7.43
C HIS A 470 -1.63 40.89 -8.81
N GLU A 471 -2.60 41.41 -9.56
CA GLU A 471 -2.31 42.22 -10.75
C GLU A 471 -1.42 43.43 -10.39
N MET A 472 -0.62 43.92 -11.34
CA MET A 472 0.20 45.11 -11.12
C MET A 472 -0.67 46.30 -10.68
N GLY A 473 -0.29 46.91 -9.56
CA GLY A 473 -1.08 47.96 -8.92
C GLY A 473 -0.65 48.21 -7.48
N PRO A 474 -1.48 48.87 -6.63
CA PRO A 474 -1.09 49.22 -5.27
C PRO A 474 -0.65 48.04 -4.39
N LYS A 475 -1.22 46.85 -4.61
CA LYS A 475 -0.86 45.62 -3.89
C LYS A 475 0.31 44.85 -4.50
N ASN A 476 0.75 45.22 -5.71
CA ASN A 476 1.85 44.59 -6.41
C ASN A 476 2.54 45.59 -7.36
N VAL A 477 3.12 46.66 -6.77
CA VAL A 477 3.64 47.82 -7.52
C VAL A 477 4.68 47.43 -8.57
N TYR A 478 5.45 46.38 -8.29
CA TYR A 478 6.57 45.92 -9.13
C TYR A 478 6.36 44.52 -9.72
N GLY A 479 5.16 43.94 -9.63
CA GLY A 479 4.85 42.64 -10.25
C GLY A 479 5.30 41.38 -9.48
N GLY A 480 6.12 41.50 -8.42
CA GLY A 480 6.65 40.35 -7.66
C GLY A 480 5.89 39.95 -6.39
N ALA A 481 4.86 40.68 -5.98
CA ALA A 481 4.11 40.40 -4.74
C ALA A 481 3.06 39.29 -4.94
N TYR A 482 3.03 38.36 -4.00
CA TYR A 482 2.03 37.30 -3.91
C TYR A 482 1.56 37.14 -2.48
N GLU A 483 0.38 36.55 -2.31
CA GLU A 483 -0.25 36.22 -1.03
C GLU A 483 -0.71 34.76 -1.05
N THR A 484 -1.11 34.27 0.12
CA THR A 484 -1.82 32.99 0.25
C THR A 484 -3.26 33.22 0.68
N SER A 485 -4.14 32.33 0.23
CA SER A 485 -5.51 32.22 0.72
C SER A 485 -5.67 30.89 1.47
N GLU A 486 -6.39 30.92 2.58
CA GLU A 486 -6.71 29.73 3.38
C GLU A 486 -8.22 29.45 3.28
N LYS A 487 -8.59 28.23 2.87
CA LYS A 487 -9.97 27.74 2.86
C LYS A 487 -10.09 26.57 3.83
N VAL A 488 -10.82 26.78 4.92
CA VAL A 488 -11.26 25.68 5.80
C VAL A 488 -12.23 24.78 5.04
N LEU A 489 -11.94 23.47 5.03
CA LEU A 489 -12.82 22.44 4.50
C LEU A 489 -13.76 22.00 5.61
N ARG A 490 -15.04 22.35 5.52
CA ARG A 490 -16.00 22.18 6.63
C ARG A 490 -16.82 20.91 6.55
N ARG A 491 -17.06 20.44 5.33
CA ARG A 491 -17.84 19.25 5.04
C ARG A 491 -17.15 18.35 4.02
N GLU A 492 -17.49 17.08 4.04
CA GLU A 492 -16.89 16.08 3.15
C GLU A 492 -17.02 16.44 1.66
N GLY A 493 -18.13 17.05 1.24
CA GLY A 493 -18.34 17.52 -0.13
C GLY A 493 -17.38 18.65 -0.54
N GLU A 494 -16.98 19.50 0.41
CA GLU A 494 -15.96 20.52 0.17
C GLU A 494 -14.56 19.92 0.07
N ALA A 495 -14.33 18.77 0.72
CA ALA A 495 -13.04 18.14 0.91
C ALA A 495 -12.66 17.10 -0.14
N ARG A 496 -13.28 17.16 -1.32
CA ARG A 496 -12.88 16.39 -2.50
C ARG A 496 -11.99 17.26 -3.39
N ARG A 497 -10.68 17.23 -3.14
CA ARG A 497 -9.72 18.21 -3.70
C ARG A 497 -8.78 17.58 -4.71
N VAL A 498 -8.32 18.40 -5.64
CA VAL A 498 -7.31 18.05 -6.66
C VAL A 498 -6.11 18.97 -6.43
N VAL A 499 -4.90 18.45 -6.63
CA VAL A 499 -3.68 19.27 -6.60
C VAL A 499 -3.75 20.38 -7.67
N ASP A 500 -3.15 21.53 -7.39
CA ASP A 500 -3.06 22.63 -8.35
C ASP A 500 -1.63 23.23 -8.31
N PRO A 501 -0.75 22.82 -9.25
CA PRO A 501 0.63 23.31 -9.28
C PRO A 501 0.72 24.80 -9.64
N PHE A 502 -0.28 25.38 -10.31
CA PHE A 502 -0.28 26.81 -10.63
C PHE A 502 -0.56 27.67 -9.40
N LYS A 503 -1.16 27.09 -8.37
CA LYS A 503 -1.40 27.75 -7.08
C LYS A 503 -0.46 27.28 -5.98
N SER A 504 0.49 26.40 -6.28
CA SER A 504 1.33 25.74 -5.27
C SER A 504 0.49 25.14 -4.13
N ARG A 505 -0.66 24.55 -4.47
CA ARG A 505 -1.65 24.11 -3.50
C ARG A 505 -1.09 23.06 -2.54
N PHE A 506 -1.40 23.21 -1.25
CA PHE A 506 -1.20 22.18 -0.24
C PHE A 506 -2.32 22.21 0.80
N TRP A 507 -2.38 21.17 1.64
CA TRP A 507 -3.39 21.09 2.72
C TRP A 507 -2.71 21.06 4.08
N LYS A 508 -3.16 21.92 4.99
CA LYS A 508 -2.74 21.96 6.40
C LYS A 508 -3.77 21.25 7.26
N ILE A 509 -3.31 20.41 8.16
CA ILE A 509 -4.11 19.78 9.21
C ILE A 509 -3.69 20.47 10.50
N ILE A 510 -4.60 21.23 11.07
CA ILE A 510 -4.35 22.06 12.24
C ILE A 510 -5.14 21.58 13.45
N ASN A 511 -4.61 21.83 14.64
CA ASN A 511 -5.36 21.77 15.87
C ASN A 511 -5.78 23.20 16.26
N PRO A 512 -7.06 23.60 16.07
CA PRO A 512 -7.49 24.96 16.38
C PRO A 512 -7.45 25.27 17.88
N GLY A 513 -7.53 24.24 18.74
CA GLY A 513 -7.50 24.35 20.21
C GLY A 513 -6.09 24.52 20.80
N ARG A 514 -5.04 24.20 20.05
CA ARG A 514 -3.64 24.32 20.49
C ARG A 514 -2.93 25.41 19.69
N LYS A 515 -2.35 26.39 20.41
CA LYS A 515 -1.65 27.52 19.79
C LYS A 515 -0.15 27.37 19.98
N ASN A 516 0.60 27.69 18.94
CA ASN A 516 2.04 27.83 19.01
C ASN A 516 2.45 29.14 19.70
N HIS A 517 3.76 29.36 19.84
CA HIS A 517 4.35 30.50 20.56
C HIS A 517 3.98 31.89 19.99
N ILE A 518 3.44 31.99 18.77
CA ILE A 518 2.95 33.25 18.16
C ILE A 518 1.42 33.32 18.12
N GLY A 519 0.71 32.44 18.84
CA GLY A 519 -0.76 32.46 18.93
C GLY A 519 -1.49 31.89 17.70
N LYS A 520 -0.80 31.15 16.82
CA LYS A 520 -1.41 30.50 15.65
C LYS A 520 -1.65 29.00 15.92
N PRO A 521 -2.66 28.37 15.31
CA PRO A 521 -2.86 26.92 15.41
C PRO A 521 -1.60 26.15 15.01
N VAL A 522 -1.24 25.14 15.81
CA VAL A 522 -0.22 24.15 15.43
C VAL A 522 -0.74 23.28 14.30
N GLY A 523 0.14 22.75 13.44
CA GLY A 523 -0.29 21.94 12.32
C GLY A 523 0.82 21.19 11.60
N TYR A 524 0.41 20.23 10.77
CA TYR A 524 1.24 19.63 9.72
C TYR A 524 0.65 19.99 8.36
N LYS A 525 1.48 20.04 7.31
CA LYS A 525 1.03 20.19 5.93
C LYS A 525 1.34 18.94 5.11
N LEU A 526 0.34 18.49 4.36
CA LEU A 526 0.46 17.46 3.34
C LEU A 526 0.94 18.12 2.04
N LEU A 527 2.10 17.69 1.57
CA LEU A 527 2.69 18.06 0.28
C LEU A 527 2.67 16.84 -0.63
N SER A 528 1.94 16.93 -1.73
CA SER A 528 1.96 15.90 -2.76
C SER A 528 3.33 15.86 -3.44
N GLY A 529 3.87 14.65 -3.62
CA GLY A 529 5.04 14.41 -4.45
C GLY A 529 4.66 14.24 -5.93
N HIS A 530 5.39 13.36 -6.62
CA HIS A 530 5.02 12.93 -7.97
C HIS A 530 3.64 12.27 -7.93
N THR A 531 2.68 12.79 -8.70
CA THR A 531 1.31 12.27 -8.79
C THR A 531 0.74 12.42 -10.20
N THR A 532 -0.39 11.76 -10.46
CA THR A 532 -1.15 11.84 -11.70
C THR A 532 -2.65 11.97 -11.44
N TYR A 533 -3.42 12.42 -12.43
CA TYR A 533 -4.88 12.38 -12.39
C TYR A 533 -5.37 11.13 -13.16
N PRO A 534 -6.44 10.45 -12.71
CA PRO A 534 -6.97 9.29 -13.42
C PRO A 534 -7.41 9.64 -14.84
N LEU A 535 -7.00 8.82 -15.81
CA LEU A 535 -7.33 9.00 -17.23
C LEU A 535 -8.59 8.22 -17.65
N ALA A 536 -8.92 7.15 -16.92
CA ALA A 536 -10.16 6.41 -17.13
C ALA A 536 -11.37 7.33 -16.86
N LYS A 537 -12.41 7.22 -17.70
CA LYS A 537 -13.62 8.04 -17.57
C LYS A 537 -14.44 7.64 -16.33
N PRO A 538 -15.01 8.60 -15.57
CA PRO A 538 -15.81 8.31 -14.36
C PRO A 538 -16.94 7.31 -14.58
N GLU A 539 -17.58 7.34 -15.75
CA GLU A 539 -18.68 6.46 -16.12
C GLU A 539 -18.27 5.02 -16.45
N SER A 540 -16.97 4.78 -16.67
CA SER A 540 -16.42 3.45 -16.96
C SER A 540 -16.58 2.49 -15.78
N ARG A 541 -16.44 1.18 -16.02
CA ARG A 541 -16.53 0.16 -14.96
C ARG A 541 -15.49 0.40 -13.87
N ILE A 542 -14.24 0.68 -14.25
CA ILE A 542 -13.19 0.98 -13.29
C ILE A 542 -13.42 2.32 -12.60
N GLY A 543 -13.87 3.35 -13.33
CA GLY A 543 -14.22 4.66 -12.76
C GLY A 543 -15.26 4.57 -11.65
N ARG A 544 -16.29 3.72 -11.82
CA ARG A 544 -17.28 3.48 -10.76
C ARG A 544 -16.72 2.71 -9.58
N ARG A 545 -15.85 1.72 -9.81
CA ARG A 545 -15.26 0.88 -8.74
C ARG A 545 -14.21 1.62 -7.93
N ALA A 546 -13.31 2.32 -8.59
CA ALA A 546 -12.23 3.08 -7.99
C ALA A 546 -12.60 4.56 -7.85
N GLY A 547 -13.85 4.90 -7.52
CA GLY A 547 -14.31 6.30 -7.54
C GLY A 547 -13.50 7.24 -6.62
N PHE A 548 -12.77 6.69 -5.63
CA PHE A 548 -11.81 7.42 -4.82
C PHE A 548 -10.71 8.11 -5.66
N MET A 549 -10.36 7.59 -6.83
CA MET A 549 -9.22 8.07 -7.60
C MET A 549 -9.38 9.50 -8.15
N TYR A 550 -10.61 9.98 -8.30
CA TYR A 550 -10.92 11.25 -8.98
C TYR A 550 -10.66 12.52 -8.16
N HIS A 551 -10.13 12.37 -6.94
CA HIS A 551 -9.65 13.46 -6.11
C HIS A 551 -8.37 13.04 -5.40
N HIS A 552 -7.36 13.92 -5.39
CA HIS A 552 -6.07 13.69 -4.71
C HIS A 552 -6.18 13.76 -3.19
N LEU A 553 -7.19 14.47 -2.66
CA LEU A 553 -7.49 14.48 -1.24
C LEU A 553 -8.99 14.26 -1.03
N TRP A 554 -9.30 13.37 -0.10
CA TRP A 554 -10.59 13.28 0.58
C TRP A 554 -10.39 13.48 2.08
N VAL A 555 -11.41 14.02 2.75
CA VAL A 555 -11.43 14.10 4.21
C VAL A 555 -12.80 13.60 4.69
N THR A 556 -12.78 12.65 5.61
CA THR A 556 -13.98 12.11 6.26
C THR A 556 -13.85 12.26 7.78
N PRO A 557 -14.95 12.33 8.54
CA PRO A 557 -14.86 12.14 9.98
C PRO A 557 -14.42 10.71 10.28
N ASN A 558 -13.66 10.51 11.36
CA ASN A 558 -13.18 9.19 11.74
C ASN A 558 -14.35 8.27 12.11
N ARG A 559 -14.41 7.10 11.46
CA ARG A 559 -15.35 6.03 11.79
C ARG A 559 -14.65 4.69 11.73
N ALA A 560 -14.94 3.84 12.72
CA ALA A 560 -14.36 2.51 12.83
C ALA A 560 -14.70 1.62 11.64
N ASP A 561 -15.86 1.80 11.00
CA ASP A 561 -16.33 1.05 9.84
C ASP A 561 -15.83 1.60 8.48
N GLU A 562 -15.09 2.71 8.46
CA GLU A 562 -14.55 3.32 7.23
C GLU A 562 -13.05 3.05 7.08
N ARG A 563 -12.70 1.91 6.47
CA ARG A 563 -11.30 1.42 6.38
C ARG A 563 -10.68 1.50 5.00
N TYR A 564 -11.43 1.13 3.95
CA TYR A 564 -10.90 0.97 2.59
C TYR A 564 -11.61 1.89 1.58
N PRO A 565 -10.86 2.67 0.78
CA PRO A 565 -11.43 3.73 -0.06
C PRO A 565 -12.31 3.20 -1.20
N ALA A 566 -12.17 1.92 -1.58
CA ALA A 566 -13.00 1.22 -2.56
C ALA A 566 -14.06 0.30 -1.92
N GLY A 567 -14.23 0.35 -0.59
CA GLY A 567 -15.08 -0.54 0.18
C GLY A 567 -14.37 -1.83 0.64
N ASP A 568 -15.04 -2.58 1.53
CA ASP A 568 -14.48 -3.78 2.14
C ASP A 568 -14.32 -4.94 1.14
N TYR A 569 -15.17 -5.02 0.12
CA TYR A 569 -15.22 -6.15 -0.83
C TYR A 569 -15.26 -5.66 -2.29
N PRO A 570 -14.13 -5.16 -2.85
CA PRO A 570 -14.11 -4.59 -4.20
C PRO A 570 -14.16 -5.64 -5.32
N TYR A 571 -13.88 -6.92 -5.04
CA TYR A 571 -13.86 -7.99 -6.04
C TYR A 571 -15.24 -8.17 -6.71
N GLN A 572 -15.28 -7.99 -8.04
CA GLN A 572 -16.50 -7.98 -8.86
C GLN A 572 -17.61 -7.00 -8.39
N HIS A 573 -17.31 -6.07 -7.49
CA HIS A 573 -18.29 -5.07 -7.04
C HIS A 573 -18.68 -4.13 -8.20
N PRO A 574 -19.98 -3.78 -8.38
CA PRO A 574 -20.42 -2.94 -9.51
C PRO A 574 -19.91 -1.49 -9.43
N GLY A 575 -19.46 -1.06 -8.25
CA GLY A 575 -18.84 0.23 -7.98
C GLY A 575 -19.68 1.14 -7.07
N GLY A 576 -19.07 2.24 -6.64
CA GLY A 576 -19.70 3.28 -5.83
C GLY A 576 -19.55 3.15 -4.33
N ALA A 577 -18.96 2.06 -3.82
CA ALA A 577 -18.67 1.84 -2.39
C ALA A 577 -17.44 2.63 -1.92
N GLY A 578 -17.25 2.72 -0.60
CA GLY A 578 -16.09 3.39 0.00
C GLY A 578 -16.23 4.91 0.00
N LEU A 579 -15.17 5.64 -0.33
CA LEU A 579 -15.15 7.11 -0.26
C LEU A 579 -16.29 7.81 -1.04
N PRO A 580 -16.62 7.39 -2.28
CA PRO A 580 -17.77 7.94 -3.01
C PRO A 580 -19.13 7.70 -2.34
N GLU A 581 -19.27 6.67 -1.51
CA GLU A 581 -20.49 6.37 -0.75
C GLU A 581 -20.52 7.17 0.54
N TRP A 582 -19.48 7.04 1.37
CA TRP A 582 -19.40 7.64 2.69
C TRP A 582 -19.61 9.15 2.65
N THR A 583 -18.95 9.81 1.68
CA THR A 583 -18.99 11.26 1.56
C THR A 583 -20.28 11.83 0.97
N ARG A 584 -21.27 10.99 0.60
CA ARG A 584 -22.61 11.49 0.22
C ARG A 584 -23.37 12.05 1.42
N ALA A 585 -23.02 11.62 2.63
CA ALA A 585 -23.62 12.12 3.86
C ALA A 585 -23.24 13.58 4.16
N ASP A 586 -22.19 14.11 3.50
CA ASP A 586 -21.71 15.49 3.62
C ASP A 586 -21.52 15.94 5.08
N ARG A 587 -20.91 15.05 5.87
CA ARG A 587 -20.73 15.22 7.32
C ARG A 587 -19.77 16.36 7.61
N GLU A 588 -19.87 16.89 8.83
CA GLU A 588 -18.96 17.93 9.30
C GLU A 588 -17.56 17.35 9.56
N ILE A 589 -16.54 18.08 9.13
CA ILE A 589 -15.12 17.74 9.26
C ILE A 589 -14.28 18.92 9.81
N GLU A 590 -14.91 20.03 10.17
CA GLU A 590 -14.26 21.12 10.90
C GLU A 590 -14.23 20.81 12.40
N ASN A 591 -13.07 20.97 13.03
CA ASN A 591 -12.87 20.80 14.47
C ASN A 591 -13.40 19.46 15.03
N THR A 592 -13.08 18.37 14.33
CA THR A 592 -13.48 17.00 14.66
C THR A 592 -12.34 16.01 14.38
N ASP A 593 -12.49 14.75 14.80
CA ASP A 593 -11.56 13.68 14.45
C ASP A 593 -11.72 13.34 12.96
N VAL A 594 -10.65 13.51 12.18
CA VAL A 594 -10.67 13.42 10.72
C VAL A 594 -9.66 12.40 10.20
N VAL A 595 -10.04 11.73 9.12
CA VAL A 595 -9.15 10.88 8.33
C VAL A 595 -8.95 11.52 6.97
N LEU A 596 -7.68 11.71 6.61
CA LEU A 596 -7.30 12.13 5.27
C LEU A 596 -7.07 10.90 4.41
N TRP A 597 -7.56 10.95 3.17
CA TRP A 597 -7.32 9.93 2.16
C TRP A 597 -6.58 10.58 1.01
N HIS A 598 -5.27 10.37 0.97
CA HIS A 598 -4.43 10.98 -0.06
C HIS A 598 -4.22 10.01 -1.22
N VAL A 599 -4.72 10.40 -2.39
CA VAL A 599 -4.57 9.62 -3.63
C VAL A 599 -3.40 10.19 -4.43
N PHE A 600 -2.49 9.30 -4.83
CA PHE A 600 -1.30 9.62 -5.60
C PHE A 600 -0.88 8.44 -6.47
N GLY A 601 0.06 8.62 -7.39
CA GLY A 601 0.40 7.54 -8.31
C GLY A 601 1.24 7.97 -9.50
N THR A 602 1.51 7.02 -10.39
CA THR A 602 2.23 7.27 -11.65
C THR A 602 1.35 6.97 -12.86
N ASN A 603 1.60 7.68 -13.95
CA ASN A 603 1.04 7.34 -15.26
C ASN A 603 2.16 6.69 -16.08
N HIS A 604 2.16 5.37 -16.14
CA HIS A 604 3.23 4.61 -16.74
C HIS A 604 2.94 4.40 -18.23
N ILE A 605 3.75 5.07 -19.04
CA ILE A 605 3.89 4.81 -20.48
C ILE A 605 5.16 3.96 -20.59
N PRO A 606 5.04 2.62 -20.73
CA PRO A 606 6.21 1.75 -20.77
C PRO A 606 7.18 2.14 -21.87
N ARG A 607 8.46 2.02 -21.60
CA ARG A 607 9.55 2.30 -22.55
C ARG A 607 10.39 1.05 -22.76
N ALA A 608 11.20 1.04 -23.81
CA ALA A 608 12.13 -0.05 -24.07
C ALA A 608 13.07 -0.31 -22.88
N GLU A 609 13.46 0.75 -22.14
CA GLU A 609 14.31 0.63 -20.94
C GLU A 609 13.63 -0.05 -19.75
N ASP A 610 12.29 -0.21 -19.78
CA ASP A 610 11.54 -0.90 -18.74
C ASP A 610 11.52 -2.43 -18.97
N TRP A 611 12.12 -2.91 -20.06
CA TRP A 611 12.20 -4.30 -20.47
C TRP A 611 13.66 -4.82 -20.44
N PRO A 612 13.93 -6.06 -19.99
CA PRO A 612 13.01 -7.09 -19.50
C PRO A 612 12.64 -7.03 -18.02
N VAL A 613 13.24 -6.12 -17.27
CA VAL A 613 12.88 -5.79 -15.88
C VAL A 613 12.98 -4.28 -15.74
N MET A 614 11.93 -3.67 -15.21
CA MET A 614 11.76 -2.24 -15.09
C MET A 614 12.69 -1.65 -14.01
N PRO A 615 13.46 -0.60 -14.31
CA PRO A 615 14.14 0.20 -13.29
C PRO A 615 13.13 0.87 -12.34
N VAL A 616 13.52 1.09 -11.09
CA VAL A 616 12.62 1.65 -10.06
C VAL A 616 12.04 3.01 -10.45
N GLU A 617 10.72 3.08 -10.57
CA GLU A 617 9.92 4.32 -10.59
C GLU A 617 9.47 4.69 -9.17
N ARG A 618 9.33 6.00 -8.88
CA ARG A 618 9.03 6.51 -7.53
C ARG A 618 7.83 7.45 -7.51
N THR A 619 7.00 7.33 -6.48
CA THR A 619 5.89 8.24 -6.16
C THR A 619 5.66 8.29 -4.64
N GLY A 620 5.04 9.34 -4.12
CA GLY A 620 4.91 9.53 -2.67
C GLY A 620 4.43 10.92 -2.26
N PHE A 621 4.57 11.22 -0.97
CA PHE A 621 4.15 12.48 -0.37
C PHE A 621 4.91 12.77 0.94
N HIS A 622 4.84 14.03 1.38
CA HIS A 622 5.40 14.46 2.67
C HIS A 622 4.33 15.03 3.59
N LEU A 623 4.45 14.75 4.87
CA LEU A 623 3.83 15.49 5.96
C LEU A 623 4.93 16.33 6.63
N LYS A 624 4.81 17.66 6.59
CA LYS A 624 5.81 18.57 7.19
C LYS A 624 5.21 19.38 8.33
N PRO A 625 5.90 19.59 9.46
CA PRO A 625 5.42 20.47 10.50
C PRO A 625 5.25 21.90 9.96
N SER A 626 4.15 22.56 10.30
CA SER A 626 3.82 23.92 9.90
C SER A 626 3.33 24.70 11.12
N GLY A 627 4.28 25.35 11.80
CA GLY A 627 4.00 26.02 13.07
C GLY A 627 3.67 25.06 14.21
N PHE A 628 4.00 23.77 14.08
CA PHE A 628 3.88 22.78 15.14
C PHE A 628 4.89 23.05 16.27
N PHE A 629 6.17 23.18 15.90
CA PHE A 629 7.26 23.52 16.81
C PHE A 629 7.42 25.03 17.00
N SER A 630 8.12 25.44 18.05
CA SER A 630 8.42 26.86 18.30
C SER A 630 9.51 27.43 17.38
N ARG A 631 10.40 26.57 16.89
CA ARG A 631 11.52 26.88 15.99
C ARG A 631 11.93 25.61 15.26
N ASN A 632 13.03 25.65 14.49
CA ASN A 632 13.60 24.46 13.87
C ASN A 632 13.88 23.38 14.96
N PRO A 633 13.20 22.22 14.93
CA PRO A 633 13.42 21.15 15.91
C PRO A 633 14.78 20.46 15.71
N GLY A 634 15.43 20.60 14.55
CA GLY A 634 16.77 20.07 14.29
C GLY A 634 17.92 20.97 14.77
N ILE A 635 17.65 22.07 15.50
CA ILE A 635 18.67 23.06 15.87
C ILE A 635 19.66 22.54 16.92
N ASP A 636 19.22 21.61 17.77
CA ASP A 636 19.97 21.00 18.87
C ASP A 636 20.69 19.70 18.48
N VAL A 637 20.49 19.24 17.24
CA VAL A 637 21.27 18.13 16.68
C VAL A 637 22.75 18.48 16.78
N ALA A 638 23.56 17.55 17.28
CA ALA A 638 24.99 17.78 17.47
C ALA A 638 25.73 17.94 16.13
N PRO A 639 26.79 18.79 16.05
CA PRO A 639 27.64 18.84 14.88
C PRO A 639 28.28 17.48 14.60
N ALA A 640 28.54 17.20 13.33
CA ALA A 640 29.30 16.01 12.96
C ALA A 640 30.71 16.06 13.58
N PRO A 641 31.26 14.94 14.07
CA PRO A 641 32.64 14.89 14.56
C PRO A 641 33.61 15.43 13.50
N LYS A 642 34.69 16.10 13.94
CA LYS A 642 35.70 16.70 13.02
C LYS A 642 36.35 15.70 12.05
N ALA A 643 36.24 14.41 12.32
CA ALA A 643 36.66 13.32 11.44
C ALA A 643 35.44 12.67 10.77
N CYS A 644 34.87 13.35 9.77
CA CYS A 644 34.06 12.67 8.77
C CYS A 644 34.96 12.43 7.55
N HIS A 645 35.15 11.16 7.19
CA HIS A 645 35.89 10.74 6.00
C HIS A 645 35.12 11.03 4.71
#